data_AF-A0A9P1DFT5-F1
#
_entry.id   AF-A0A9P1DFT5-F1
#
_cell.length_a   1.000
_cell.length_b   1.000
_cell.length_c   1.000
_cell.angle_alpha   90.00
_cell.angle_beta   90.00
_cell.angle_gamma   90.00
#
_symmetry.space_group_name_H-M   'P 1'
#
loop_
_entity.id
_entity.type
_entity.pdbx_description
1 polymer ?
#
loop_
_entity_poly.entity_id
_entity_poly.type
_entity_poly.pdbx_seq_one_letter_code
_entity_poly.pdbx_strand_id
1 'polypeptide(L)'
;MALSQDVQDAITECLKHAEDGGQLVQASSRLMETLAKNGLSRVVRLKPDEIGVHSQNRDGFGLCPKDAHTLLSMIASVGFDGSQTHPVCTELQPGDTMVDFSRKLVESSGGLLPAINETMMRYASLSCSHTNAALRCALHEVASEEELVSLNGRISMSKIQSVDKALFDACHAGLEWTVIHRDVMSFSPQIAQLVQSACNVSSHIAKGESEWQILARMRSLMRTQPHAEWNQVKKQVLQTKPQCHEATPYMFTFLKNFSHEGLMEGIDTRIKGHTSTNKSLGKDFFVQLSAQSKDWKQQFLHLRHAVLSLAYTAEKSLNALDVKKLLGKELGQRSTKAQDLMVKFRALLDKEKLGDSSSAIQDLFHQFQDHLILECLDKMKDETPESLACSLVDEIEKHLKKRITAEFDGQNTANSKLQAVVSASSSGHSVQLEYDEAGNLKNPCQLVNQMGFQVGANVIRGDCRATITSMQGSLVQLSVDEGDFCTSYEIKIESFLKGEWRVTKQKADIQKYSWDNFHQFRPCSSDTINFMCVKGEVSRRMIELEMQHEASYKGLVLQTKPYKSVFTAKQYAKGKLILVPSTSRIERKACPGSVALGSIRDIGLYLWPCYGPPKRDGDLDGSFLCPFWMVKRTNKESEANVEVRQLIAEDQENNSVRIPLMYNISALDASTELKLFVPKPQKEDPEALVPVPQPKRQRTKGQHWLACFLNSMAEAAPSEAAPAAAPPSDAELDTGPGFKLESHWAIVHKMDTWYPDVVTRSGDNFIKLSKFDRHFVKFCLQKPMDLSKGVGRSANSTLFDKLLELRKRASEESVRQQMEMPESGGDTASAVPKRKAKRVRVEDGCLVDPRVTIQLPDLETKTEYFMSRPAKALWGVTSKELWLELNEPNLHYMKALVQHGAGHQQPRKKKEKKGSPKKSPRKRLKRIGHIGGSSPAKMTAAKSKAKSKPDDQINDADTFPDTIPYGNQADEVNSTDLDESQQALEPDRQRFDDEHSD
;
A
#
# COMPACT_ATOMS: atom_id res chain seq x y z
N MET A 1 16.71 -18.49 44.35
CA MET A 1 15.74 -18.31 45.44
C MET A 1 14.45 -19.02 45.04
N ALA A 2 13.75 -19.66 45.98
CA ALA A 2 12.41 -20.18 45.67
C ALA A 2 11.41 -19.02 45.67
N LEU A 3 10.59 -18.91 44.62
CA LEU A 3 9.48 -17.94 44.59
C LEU A 3 8.37 -18.42 45.53
N SER A 4 7.72 -17.51 46.28
CA SER A 4 6.53 -17.85 47.06
C SER A 4 5.38 -18.29 46.16
N GLN A 5 4.47 -19.11 46.68
CA GLN A 5 3.34 -19.63 45.89
C GLN A 5 2.47 -18.49 45.35
N ASP A 6 2.19 -17.47 46.17
CA ASP A 6 1.39 -16.30 45.77
C ASP A 6 1.99 -15.56 44.56
N VAL A 7 3.32 -15.50 44.47
CA VAL A 7 4.04 -14.92 43.33
C VAL A 7 3.97 -15.83 42.11
N GLN A 8 4.15 -17.15 42.29
CA GLN A 8 4.02 -18.12 41.19
C GLN A 8 2.61 -18.09 40.59
N ASP A 9 1.59 -18.01 41.43
CA ASP A 9 0.18 -17.95 41.03
C ASP A 9 -0.16 -16.62 40.36
N ALA A 10 0.30 -15.48 40.90
CA ALA A 10 0.11 -14.17 40.28
C ALA A 10 0.81 -14.03 38.91
N ILE A 11 2.03 -14.58 38.76
CA ILE A 11 2.72 -14.68 37.46
C ILE A 11 1.89 -15.54 36.48
N THR A 12 1.40 -16.68 36.95
CA THR A 12 0.59 -17.62 36.14
C THR A 12 -0.74 -17.01 35.72
N GLU A 13 -1.40 -16.23 36.59
CA GLU A 13 -2.60 -15.47 36.26
C GLU A 13 -2.31 -14.42 35.18
N CYS A 14 -1.21 -13.66 35.31
CA CYS A 14 -0.84 -12.65 34.31
C CYS A 14 -0.56 -13.28 32.93
N LEU A 15 0.08 -14.46 32.89
CA LEU A 15 0.33 -15.20 31.65
C LEU A 15 -0.98 -15.71 31.02
N LYS A 16 -1.86 -16.36 31.80
CA LYS A 16 -3.19 -16.79 31.31
C LYS A 16 -4.03 -15.62 30.80
N HIS A 17 -4.04 -14.50 31.53
CA HIS A 17 -4.78 -13.29 31.14
C HIS A 17 -4.25 -12.67 29.83
N ALA A 18 -2.94 -12.78 29.57
CA ALA A 18 -2.35 -12.39 28.29
C ALA A 18 -2.85 -13.28 27.12
N GLU A 19 -2.87 -14.60 27.32
CA GLU A 19 -3.34 -15.57 26.31
C GLU A 19 -4.85 -15.45 26.04
N ASP A 20 -5.68 -15.33 27.08
CA ASP A 20 -7.15 -15.31 26.98
C ASP A 20 -7.71 -13.93 26.67
N GLY A 21 -7.38 -12.91 27.46
CA GLY A 21 -7.94 -11.56 27.33
C GLY A 21 -7.39 -10.77 26.15
N GLY A 22 -6.17 -11.08 25.68
CA GLY A 22 -5.48 -10.31 24.64
C GLY A 22 -5.05 -8.90 25.08
N GLN A 23 -5.18 -8.58 26.37
CA GLN A 23 -4.79 -7.30 26.98
C GLN A 23 -3.30 -7.32 27.37
N LEU A 24 -2.43 -7.64 26.40
CA LEU A 24 -0.99 -7.89 26.59
C LEU A 24 -0.27 -6.81 27.41
N VAL A 25 -0.54 -5.53 27.11
CA VAL A 25 0.10 -4.40 27.81
C VAL A 25 -0.29 -4.39 29.28
N GLN A 26 -1.58 -4.55 29.61
CA GLN A 26 -2.08 -4.58 30.98
C GLN A 26 -1.55 -5.81 31.76
N ALA A 27 -1.49 -6.97 31.11
CA ALA A 27 -0.91 -8.18 31.71
C ALA A 27 0.59 -8.01 32.00
N SER A 28 1.34 -7.36 31.09
CA SER A 28 2.75 -7.03 31.31
C SER A 28 2.95 -5.96 32.38
N SER A 29 2.11 -4.93 32.46
CA SER A 29 2.16 -3.92 33.54
C SER A 29 1.92 -4.57 34.89
N ARG A 30 0.85 -5.37 35.03
CA ARG A 30 0.54 -6.08 36.27
C ARG A 30 1.63 -7.07 36.68
N LEU A 31 2.28 -7.73 35.71
CA LEU A 31 3.46 -8.56 35.97
C LEU A 31 4.62 -7.71 36.52
N MET A 32 5.02 -6.63 35.85
CA MET A 32 6.14 -5.78 36.31
C MET A 32 5.88 -5.15 37.68
N GLU A 33 4.64 -4.72 37.96
CA GLU A 33 4.22 -4.28 39.29
C GLU A 33 4.34 -5.40 40.34
N THR A 34 3.93 -6.62 40.01
CA THR A 34 4.00 -7.77 40.93
C THR A 34 5.45 -8.12 41.24
N LEU A 35 6.34 -8.09 40.24
CA LEU A 35 7.77 -8.31 40.44
C LEU A 35 8.40 -7.19 41.29
N ALA A 36 8.06 -5.92 41.05
CA ALA A 36 8.57 -4.80 41.82
C ALA A 36 8.11 -4.84 43.28
N LYS A 37 6.81 -5.10 43.54
CA LYS A 37 6.24 -5.23 44.89
C LYS A 37 6.87 -6.34 45.73
N ASN A 38 7.43 -7.37 45.08
CA ASN A 38 8.10 -8.50 45.73
C ASN A 38 9.65 -8.43 45.67
N GLY A 39 10.24 -7.32 45.22
CA GLY A 39 11.70 -7.17 45.09
C GLY A 39 12.36 -8.02 43.99
N LEU A 40 11.55 -8.65 43.13
CA LEU A 40 11.97 -9.54 42.04
C LEU A 40 12.27 -8.80 40.72
N SER A 41 12.07 -7.47 40.70
CA SER A 41 12.66 -6.58 39.71
C SER A 41 13.22 -5.31 40.35
N ARG A 42 14.31 -4.78 39.79
CA ARG A 42 15.00 -3.56 40.29
C ARG A 42 15.44 -2.68 39.13
N VAL A 43 15.52 -1.36 39.34
CA VAL A 43 16.11 -0.43 38.37
C VAL A 43 17.61 -0.30 38.62
N VAL A 44 18.43 -0.43 37.58
CA VAL A 44 19.90 -0.35 37.65
C VAL A 44 20.44 0.38 36.42
N ARG A 45 21.35 1.35 36.59
CA ARG A 45 22.12 1.90 35.45
C ARG A 45 23.20 0.90 35.04
N LEU A 46 23.15 0.45 33.78
CA LEU A 46 24.01 -0.62 33.24
C LEU A 46 24.66 -0.17 31.94
N LYS A 47 25.96 -0.45 31.78
CA LYS A 47 26.74 -0.07 30.59
C LYS A 47 26.38 -0.94 29.38
N PRO A 48 26.55 -0.45 28.13
CA PRO A 48 26.11 -1.18 26.94
C PRO A 48 26.73 -2.59 26.77
N ASP A 49 27.98 -2.80 27.21
CA ASP A 49 28.66 -4.11 27.15
C ASP A 49 28.18 -5.13 28.19
N GLU A 50 27.47 -4.72 29.23
CA GLU A 50 26.98 -5.66 30.26
C GLU A 50 25.75 -6.46 29.80
N ILE A 51 25.21 -6.13 28.63
CA ILE A 51 23.87 -6.54 28.19
C ILE A 51 23.90 -7.10 26.76
N GLY A 52 23.72 -8.41 26.65
CA GLY A 52 23.49 -9.09 25.38
C GLY A 52 22.03 -9.05 24.93
N VAL A 53 21.71 -9.86 23.93
CA VAL A 53 20.34 -10.01 23.42
C VAL A 53 19.76 -11.33 23.91
N HIS A 54 18.57 -11.29 24.51
CA HIS A 54 17.87 -12.50 24.94
C HIS A 54 17.52 -13.36 23.71
N SER A 55 17.71 -14.68 23.77
CA SER A 55 17.55 -15.58 22.61
C SER A 55 16.13 -15.62 22.05
N GLN A 56 15.12 -15.32 22.87
CA GLN A 56 13.73 -15.17 22.44
C GLN A 56 13.39 -13.76 21.94
N ASN A 57 14.32 -12.78 21.97
CA ASN A 57 14.04 -11.38 21.64
C ASN A 57 13.57 -11.23 20.19
N ARG A 58 12.58 -10.36 19.97
CA ARG A 58 11.96 -10.10 18.65
C ARG A 58 11.51 -11.41 17.99
N ASP A 59 10.79 -12.22 18.75
CA ASP A 59 10.24 -13.51 18.32
C ASP A 59 11.32 -14.54 17.92
N GLY A 60 12.53 -14.41 18.49
CA GLY A 60 13.70 -15.26 18.22
C GLY A 60 14.69 -14.68 17.19
N PHE A 61 14.35 -13.58 16.51
CA PHE A 61 15.26 -12.95 15.54
C PHE A 61 16.42 -12.19 16.21
N GLY A 62 16.18 -11.59 17.38
CA GLY A 62 17.09 -10.64 18.02
C GLY A 62 17.00 -9.24 17.39
N LEU A 63 18.14 -8.66 17.02
CA LEU A 63 18.22 -7.34 16.38
C LEU A 63 18.86 -7.41 14.99
N CYS A 64 18.68 -6.37 14.19
CA CYS A 64 19.49 -6.15 12.99
C CYS A 64 20.59 -5.12 13.30
N PRO A 65 21.87 -5.40 12.98
CA PRO A 65 22.97 -4.46 13.16
C PRO A 65 22.76 -3.12 12.44
N LYS A 66 22.36 -3.16 11.16
CA LYS A 66 22.16 -1.95 10.35
C LYS A 66 20.99 -1.10 10.86
N ASP A 67 19.91 -1.73 11.35
CA ASP A 67 18.82 -1.03 12.05
C ASP A 67 19.29 -0.33 13.34
N ALA A 68 20.31 -0.86 14.04
CA ALA A 68 20.88 -0.22 15.23
C ALA A 68 21.76 1.00 14.87
N HIS A 69 22.50 0.94 13.76
CA HIS A 69 23.28 2.09 13.25
C HIS A 69 22.35 3.22 12.80
N THR A 70 21.34 2.91 11.98
CA THR A 70 20.34 3.92 11.56
C THR A 70 19.50 4.41 12.75
N LEU A 71 19.35 3.62 13.83
CA LEU A 71 18.78 4.11 15.09
C LEU A 71 19.69 5.12 15.80
N LEU A 72 20.99 4.87 15.89
CA LEU A 72 21.97 5.81 16.45
C LEU A 72 21.92 7.16 15.71
N SER A 73 21.97 7.10 14.37
CA SER A 73 21.86 8.24 13.46
C SER A 73 20.51 8.98 13.63
N MET A 74 19.39 8.25 13.69
CA MET A 74 18.08 8.84 13.95
C MET A 74 18.02 9.59 15.30
N ILE A 75 18.57 9.01 16.37
CA ILE A 75 18.60 9.61 17.70
C ILE A 75 19.44 10.89 17.67
N ALA A 76 20.68 10.84 17.18
CA ALA A 76 21.55 12.00 17.03
C ALA A 76 20.93 13.12 16.17
N SER A 77 20.06 12.77 15.20
CA SER A 77 19.37 13.74 14.34
C SER A 77 18.15 14.45 14.96
N VAL A 78 17.78 14.08 16.19
CA VAL A 78 16.60 14.58 16.94
C VAL A 78 16.97 15.06 18.35
N GLY A 79 18.02 14.49 18.95
CA GLY A 79 18.38 14.64 20.36
C GLY A 79 17.99 13.41 21.18
N PHE A 80 18.91 12.93 22.01
CA PHE A 80 18.72 11.85 22.95
C PHE A 80 18.09 12.35 24.26
N ASP A 81 17.03 11.68 24.69
CA ASP A 81 16.41 11.83 26.00
C ASP A 81 16.28 10.45 26.64
N GLY A 82 17.01 10.23 27.74
CA GLY A 82 17.00 8.98 28.48
C GLY A 82 15.62 8.62 29.05
N SER A 83 14.78 9.61 29.37
CA SER A 83 13.44 9.38 29.92
C SER A 83 12.46 8.77 28.90
N GLN A 84 12.76 8.86 27.60
CA GLN A 84 12.00 8.14 26.57
C GLN A 84 12.36 6.65 26.53
N THR A 85 13.54 6.27 27.04
CA THR A 85 13.97 4.86 27.05
C THR A 85 13.36 4.14 28.23
N HIS A 86 12.69 3.01 27.96
CA HIS A 86 12.08 2.15 28.98
C HIS A 86 12.63 0.72 28.83
N PRO A 87 13.93 0.50 29.12
CA PRO A 87 14.63 -0.72 28.74
C PRO A 87 14.49 -1.79 29.84
N VAL A 88 14.16 -3.02 29.43
CA VAL A 88 13.91 -4.17 30.32
C VAL A 88 14.85 -5.31 29.95
N CYS A 89 15.49 -5.91 30.94
CA CYS A 89 16.40 -7.05 30.78
C CYS A 89 16.19 -8.07 31.90
N THR A 90 16.90 -9.20 31.82
CA THR A 90 17.00 -10.16 32.90
C THR A 90 18.45 -10.54 33.17
N GLU A 91 18.74 -10.95 34.40
CA GLU A 91 20.02 -11.50 34.82
C GLU A 91 20.33 -12.84 34.15
N LEU A 92 21.60 -13.09 33.86
CA LEU A 92 22.08 -14.36 33.32
C LEU A 92 22.43 -15.39 34.40
N GLN A 93 22.44 -16.65 33.98
CA GLN A 93 22.88 -17.81 34.75
C GLN A 93 24.02 -18.56 34.05
N PRO A 94 24.89 -19.28 34.79
CA PRO A 94 25.83 -20.22 34.18
C PRO A 94 25.10 -21.26 33.33
N GLY A 95 25.47 -21.38 32.05
CA GLY A 95 24.82 -22.27 31.09
C GLY A 95 23.70 -21.64 30.25
N ASP A 96 23.40 -20.34 30.42
CA ASP A 96 22.42 -19.65 29.57
C ASP A 96 22.86 -19.56 28.10
N THR A 97 21.99 -20.02 27.20
CA THR A 97 22.21 -19.93 25.74
C THR A 97 22.23 -18.49 25.20
N MET A 98 22.05 -17.49 26.06
CA MET A 98 22.00 -16.07 25.70
C MET A 98 23.38 -15.56 25.24
N VAL A 99 24.46 -16.08 25.83
CA VAL A 99 25.84 -15.76 25.43
C VAL A 99 26.12 -16.32 24.03
N ASP A 100 25.80 -17.59 23.78
CA ASP A 100 25.95 -18.20 22.45
C ASP A 100 25.09 -17.52 21.37
N PHE A 101 23.85 -17.16 21.70
CA PHE A 101 22.98 -16.39 20.79
C PHE A 101 23.58 -15.03 20.47
N SER A 102 24.12 -14.34 21.48
CA SER A 102 24.80 -13.05 21.32
C SER A 102 26.10 -13.19 20.50
N ARG A 103 26.89 -14.24 20.70
CA ARG A 103 28.11 -14.53 19.93
C ARG A 103 27.77 -14.75 18.44
N LYS A 104 26.84 -15.66 18.15
CA LYS A 104 26.32 -15.93 16.80
C LYS A 104 25.73 -14.71 16.11
N LEU A 105 25.07 -13.83 16.87
CA LEU A 105 24.55 -12.57 16.35
C LEU A 105 25.69 -11.64 15.88
N VAL A 106 26.78 -11.53 16.64
CA VAL A 106 27.97 -10.75 16.23
C VAL A 106 28.68 -11.40 15.04
N GLU A 107 28.87 -12.72 15.05
CA GLU A 107 29.43 -13.47 13.91
C GLU A 107 28.62 -13.21 12.62
N SER A 108 27.29 -13.23 12.71
CA SER A 108 26.37 -12.93 11.59
C SER A 108 26.31 -11.45 11.16
N SER A 109 26.99 -10.55 11.86
CA SER A 109 26.85 -9.09 11.64
C SER A 109 27.79 -8.51 10.58
N GLY A 110 28.73 -9.29 10.03
CA GLY A 110 29.72 -8.78 9.08
C GLY A 110 30.66 -7.70 9.66
N GLY A 111 30.80 -7.63 10.99
CA GLY A 111 31.56 -6.58 11.69
C GLY A 111 30.75 -5.33 12.06
N LEU A 112 29.45 -5.30 11.77
CA LEU A 112 28.54 -4.20 12.17
C LEU A 112 28.19 -4.20 13.67
N LEU A 113 28.54 -5.25 14.43
CA LEU A 113 28.48 -5.29 15.89
C LEU A 113 29.87 -5.55 16.49
N PRO A 114 30.23 -4.93 17.63
CA PRO A 114 31.50 -5.21 18.29
C PRO A 114 31.50 -6.57 19.00
N ALA A 115 32.66 -7.21 19.09
CA ALA A 115 32.87 -8.48 19.79
C ALA A 115 32.36 -8.44 21.24
N ILE A 116 31.72 -9.50 21.71
CA ILE A 116 31.11 -9.55 23.05
C ILE A 116 32.10 -10.12 24.07
N ASN A 117 32.30 -9.40 25.17
CA ASN A 117 33.07 -9.90 26.29
C ASN A 117 32.16 -10.75 27.20
N GLU A 118 32.29 -12.08 27.08
CA GLU A 118 31.51 -13.08 27.81
C GLU A 118 31.69 -12.99 29.33
N THR A 119 32.77 -12.37 29.83
CA THR A 119 33.00 -12.14 31.26
C THR A 119 32.33 -10.85 31.79
N MET A 120 31.96 -9.92 30.91
CA MET A 120 31.27 -8.67 31.26
C MET A 120 29.75 -8.73 31.01
N MET A 121 29.31 -9.56 30.07
CA MET A 121 27.89 -9.77 29.78
C MET A 121 27.21 -10.45 30.98
N ARG A 122 26.43 -9.68 31.75
CA ARG A 122 25.71 -10.13 32.96
C ARG A 122 24.19 -10.18 32.79
N TYR A 123 23.68 -9.57 31.72
CA TYR A 123 22.24 -9.43 31.46
C TYR A 123 21.89 -9.73 30.00
N ALA A 124 20.62 -10.06 29.75
CA ALA A 124 20.04 -10.21 28.42
C ALA A 124 18.82 -9.30 28.24
N SER A 125 18.84 -8.47 27.19
CA SER A 125 17.78 -7.50 26.91
C SER A 125 16.49 -8.15 26.38
N LEU A 126 15.36 -7.74 26.95
CA LEU A 126 13.98 -8.10 26.55
C LEU A 126 13.30 -6.96 25.78
N SER A 127 13.65 -5.71 26.07
CA SER A 127 13.30 -4.53 25.27
C SER A 127 14.53 -3.67 24.95
N CYS A 128 14.36 -2.63 24.12
CA CYS A 128 15.41 -1.65 23.78
C CYS A 128 16.75 -2.20 23.23
N SER A 129 16.80 -3.46 22.78
CA SER A 129 18.04 -4.12 22.33
C SER A 129 18.76 -3.40 21.19
N HIS A 130 18.02 -2.82 20.23
CA HIS A 130 18.60 -1.98 19.18
C HIS A 130 19.21 -0.68 19.74
N THR A 131 18.61 -0.08 20.78
CA THR A 131 19.15 1.10 21.46
C THR A 131 20.43 0.75 22.22
N ASN A 132 20.46 -0.38 22.93
CA ASN A 132 21.68 -0.85 23.59
C ASN A 132 22.80 -1.12 22.58
N ALA A 133 22.47 -1.81 21.48
CA ALA A 133 23.42 -2.06 20.40
C ALA A 133 23.89 -0.77 19.72
N ALA A 134 23.04 0.25 19.55
CA ALA A 134 23.41 1.56 19.02
C ALA A 134 24.48 2.23 19.91
N LEU A 135 24.23 2.33 21.22
CA LEU A 135 25.18 2.88 22.20
C LEU A 135 26.48 2.06 22.25
N ARG A 136 26.39 0.74 22.12
CA ARG A 136 27.53 -0.18 22.11
C ARG A 136 28.37 -0.06 20.82
N CYS A 137 27.73 0.11 19.67
CA CYS A 137 28.40 0.34 18.39
C CYS A 137 29.13 1.69 18.36
N ALA A 138 28.58 2.71 19.03
CA ALA A 138 29.25 3.99 19.26
C ALA A 138 30.48 3.83 20.18
N LEU A 139 30.30 3.20 21.35
CA LEU A 139 31.36 3.00 22.35
C LEU A 139 32.59 2.25 21.81
N HIS A 140 32.41 1.38 20.81
CA HIS A 140 33.48 0.61 20.15
C HIS A 140 33.86 1.12 18.75
N GLU A 141 33.29 2.27 18.33
CA GLU A 141 33.58 2.95 17.06
C GLU A 141 33.55 2.02 15.83
N VAL A 142 32.53 1.15 15.69
CA VAL A 142 32.48 0.15 14.61
C VAL A 142 32.32 0.78 13.21
N ALA A 143 32.61 0.02 12.16
CA ALA A 143 32.44 0.48 10.76
C ALA A 143 30.96 0.82 10.48
N SER A 144 30.68 1.95 9.83
CA SER A 144 29.31 2.38 9.51
C SER A 144 29.23 3.37 8.35
N GLU A 145 28.11 3.31 7.63
CA GLU A 145 27.73 4.20 6.52
C GLU A 145 26.99 5.47 7.02
N GLU A 146 26.63 5.55 8.30
CA GLU A 146 25.79 6.61 8.84
C GLU A 146 26.57 7.93 9.04
N GLU A 147 26.65 8.75 7.98
CA GLU A 147 27.44 9.98 7.91
C GLU A 147 27.26 10.95 9.09
N LEU A 148 26.07 11.01 9.72
CA LEU A 148 25.81 11.95 10.82
C LEU A 148 26.62 11.62 12.09
N VAL A 149 26.89 10.34 12.33
CA VAL A 149 27.59 9.86 13.54
C VAL A 149 28.97 9.27 13.24
N SER A 150 29.38 9.25 11.97
CA SER A 150 30.58 8.57 11.50
C SER A 150 31.64 9.52 10.92
N LEU A 151 32.91 9.15 11.04
CA LEU A 151 34.07 9.75 10.35
C LEU A 151 34.86 8.62 9.69
N ASN A 152 35.34 8.84 8.45
CA ASN A 152 36.19 7.89 7.72
C ASN A 152 35.63 6.45 7.67
N GLY A 153 34.30 6.30 7.56
CA GLY A 153 33.62 5.00 7.50
C GLY A 153 33.48 4.26 8.84
N ARG A 154 33.74 4.91 9.99
CA ARG A 154 33.54 4.35 11.33
C ARG A 154 32.73 5.31 12.20
N ILE A 155 31.88 4.80 13.09
CA ILE A 155 31.17 5.60 14.08
C ILE A 155 32.21 6.31 14.96
N SER A 156 32.03 7.58 15.26
CA SER A 156 33.02 8.39 15.97
C SER A 156 32.42 9.04 17.22
N MET A 157 32.99 8.73 18.38
CA MET A 157 32.54 9.24 19.68
C MET A 157 32.72 10.75 19.81
N SER A 158 33.79 11.31 19.26
CA SER A 158 33.99 12.78 19.21
C SER A 158 32.96 13.47 18.31
N LYS A 159 32.55 12.83 17.20
CA LYS A 159 31.48 13.36 16.35
C LYS A 159 30.13 13.29 17.06
N ILE A 160 29.81 12.17 17.71
CA ILE A 160 28.60 12.05 18.54
C ILE A 160 28.60 13.13 19.63
N GLN A 161 29.70 13.35 20.35
CA GLN A 161 29.83 14.40 21.36
C GLN A 161 29.54 15.80 20.80
N SER A 162 29.96 16.08 19.55
CA SER A 162 29.74 17.37 18.88
C SER A 162 28.30 17.58 18.37
N VAL A 163 27.56 16.50 18.15
CA VAL A 163 26.15 16.53 17.67
C VAL A 163 25.17 16.46 18.85
N ASP A 164 25.46 15.61 19.82
CA ASP A 164 24.60 15.30 20.96
C ASP A 164 25.43 14.79 22.16
N LYS A 165 25.68 15.70 23.13
CA LYS A 165 26.39 15.35 24.36
C LYS A 165 25.62 14.34 25.23
N ALA A 166 24.28 14.38 25.25
CA ALA A 166 23.49 13.47 26.07
C ALA A 166 23.57 12.03 25.53
N LEU A 167 23.60 11.88 24.21
CA LEU A 167 23.87 10.59 23.55
C LEU A 167 25.29 10.09 23.84
N PHE A 168 26.30 10.96 23.78
CA PHE A 168 27.69 10.64 24.15
C PHE A 168 27.79 10.16 25.61
N ASP A 169 27.19 10.89 26.55
CA ASP A 169 27.16 10.53 27.96
C ASP A 169 26.48 9.16 28.16
N ALA A 170 25.38 8.89 27.46
CA ALA A 170 24.68 7.61 27.49
C ALA A 170 25.47 6.45 26.86
N CYS A 171 26.36 6.70 25.89
CA CYS A 171 27.24 5.66 25.35
C CYS A 171 28.25 5.16 26.39
N HIS A 172 28.74 6.04 27.28
CA HIS A 172 29.68 5.68 28.35
C HIS A 172 28.99 5.20 29.64
N ALA A 173 27.91 5.87 30.05
CA ALA A 173 27.21 5.59 31.30
C ALA A 173 26.13 4.51 31.18
N GLY A 174 25.62 4.27 29.96
CA GLY A 174 24.51 3.37 29.70
C GLY A 174 23.14 3.91 30.12
N LEU A 175 22.14 3.04 30.10
CA LEU A 175 20.74 3.36 30.39
C LEU A 175 20.33 2.84 31.78
N GLU A 176 19.20 3.32 32.31
CA GLU A 176 18.55 2.75 33.50
C GLU A 176 17.62 1.61 33.09
N TRP A 177 17.99 0.38 33.44
CA TRP A 177 17.27 -0.84 33.09
C TRP A 177 16.44 -1.37 34.23
N THR A 178 15.20 -1.75 33.94
CA THR A 178 14.43 -2.63 34.83
C THR A 178 14.92 -4.06 34.63
N VAL A 179 15.68 -4.55 35.61
CA VAL A 179 16.25 -5.90 35.68
C VAL A 179 15.22 -6.84 36.32
N ILE A 180 14.83 -7.89 35.61
CA ILE A 180 14.05 -9.03 36.15
C ILE A 180 15.02 -10.07 36.73
N HIS A 181 14.80 -10.49 37.99
CA HIS A 181 15.65 -11.45 38.68
C HIS A 181 15.64 -12.84 38.01
N ARG A 182 16.79 -13.50 37.92
CA ARG A 182 16.98 -14.76 37.14
C ARG A 182 16.03 -15.90 37.52
N ASP A 183 15.63 -15.99 38.80
CA ASP A 183 14.74 -17.04 39.30
C ASP A 183 13.33 -16.93 38.68
N VAL A 184 12.89 -15.72 38.35
CA VAL A 184 11.60 -15.43 37.70
C VAL A 184 11.56 -16.05 36.29
N MET A 185 12.66 -15.89 35.55
CA MET A 185 12.82 -16.48 34.22
C MET A 185 13.01 -18.00 34.26
N SER A 186 13.57 -18.52 35.34
CA SER A 186 13.67 -19.98 35.59
C SER A 186 12.29 -20.60 35.83
N PHE A 187 11.42 -19.91 36.57
CA PHE A 187 10.06 -20.35 36.82
C PHE A 187 9.19 -20.32 35.56
N SER A 188 9.23 -19.24 34.76
CA SER A 188 8.49 -19.19 33.50
C SER A 188 9.23 -18.41 32.40
N PRO A 189 9.89 -19.12 31.46
CA PRO A 189 10.49 -18.51 30.27
C PRO A 189 9.49 -17.78 29.35
N GLN A 190 8.18 -18.02 29.49
CA GLN A 190 7.12 -17.33 28.73
C GLN A 190 7.06 -15.83 29.06
N ILE A 191 7.57 -15.40 30.22
CA ILE A 191 7.65 -13.99 30.62
C ILE A 191 8.38 -13.15 29.57
N ALA A 192 9.44 -13.70 28.95
CA ALA A 192 10.16 -13.01 27.87
C ALA A 192 9.24 -12.71 26.68
N GLN A 193 8.30 -13.59 26.34
CA GLN A 193 7.38 -13.42 25.22
C GLN A 193 6.27 -12.41 25.55
N LEU A 194 5.78 -12.40 26.79
CA LEU A 194 4.81 -11.42 27.27
C LEU A 194 5.39 -10.00 27.26
N VAL A 195 6.54 -9.79 27.91
CA VAL A 195 7.21 -8.47 27.99
C VAL A 195 7.49 -7.94 26.59
N GLN A 196 8.05 -8.74 25.70
CA GLN A 196 8.29 -8.35 24.31
C GLN A 196 7.00 -8.04 23.54
N SER A 197 5.96 -8.88 23.64
CA SER A 197 4.71 -8.67 22.91
C SER A 197 4.01 -7.39 23.37
N ALA A 198 4.09 -7.06 24.67
CA ALA A 198 3.61 -5.80 25.21
C ALA A 198 4.45 -4.61 24.73
N CYS A 199 5.79 -4.69 24.80
CA CYS A 199 6.69 -3.66 24.27
C CYS A 199 6.43 -3.39 22.78
N ASN A 200 6.22 -4.42 21.96
CA ASN A 200 5.89 -4.28 20.54
C ASN A 200 4.55 -3.57 20.34
N VAL A 201 3.50 -3.88 21.11
CA VAL A 201 2.21 -3.17 21.04
C VAL A 201 2.35 -1.69 21.36
N SER A 202 3.16 -1.33 22.35
CA SER A 202 3.46 0.08 22.68
C SER A 202 4.32 0.75 21.60
N SER A 203 5.38 0.08 21.13
CA SER A 203 6.31 0.65 20.14
C SER A 203 5.70 0.75 18.73
N HIS A 204 4.71 -0.09 18.39
CA HIS A 204 3.96 -0.04 17.11
C HIS A 204 3.38 1.33 16.79
N ILE A 205 3.10 2.13 17.82
CA ILE A 205 2.58 3.51 17.70
C ILE A 205 3.67 4.46 17.15
N ALA A 206 4.95 4.11 17.26
CA ALA A 206 6.10 4.88 16.79
C ALA A 206 6.87 4.21 15.63
N LYS A 207 7.10 2.89 15.67
CA LYS A 207 7.74 2.06 14.63
C LYS A 207 7.08 0.67 14.61
N GLY A 208 6.59 0.24 13.45
CA GLY A 208 5.87 -1.03 13.31
C GLY A 208 6.77 -2.26 13.22
N GLU A 209 6.28 -3.42 13.70
CA GLU A 209 6.93 -4.73 13.48
C GLU A 209 7.11 -5.01 11.98
N SER A 210 8.34 -5.36 11.60
CA SER A 210 8.72 -5.86 10.26
C SER A 210 7.99 -7.14 9.87
N GLU A 211 7.76 -7.36 8.57
CA GLU A 211 7.25 -8.66 8.08
C GLU A 211 8.10 -9.85 8.51
N TRP A 212 9.43 -9.73 8.49
CA TRP A 212 10.34 -10.85 8.83
C TRP A 212 10.15 -11.34 10.27
N GLN A 213 10.01 -10.42 11.23
CA GLN A 213 9.66 -10.75 12.62
C GLN A 213 8.34 -11.49 12.75
N ILE A 214 7.31 -11.11 11.98
CA ILE A 214 6.02 -11.82 12.00
C ILE A 214 6.16 -13.23 11.40
N LEU A 215 7.05 -13.39 10.43
CA LEU A 215 7.43 -14.68 9.86
C LEU A 215 8.21 -15.55 10.87
N ALA A 216 9.08 -14.94 11.69
CA ALA A 216 9.76 -15.61 12.81
C ALA A 216 8.78 -16.04 13.92
N ARG A 217 7.83 -15.18 14.31
CA ARG A 217 6.74 -15.56 15.24
C ARG A 217 5.95 -16.75 14.72
N MET A 218 5.58 -16.76 13.44
CA MET A 218 4.88 -17.90 12.84
C MET A 218 5.72 -19.18 12.87
N ARG A 219 7.03 -19.12 12.55
CA ARG A 219 7.95 -20.27 12.70
C ARG A 219 7.96 -20.79 14.14
N SER A 220 8.09 -19.90 15.13
CA SER A 220 8.10 -20.26 16.56
C SER A 220 6.79 -20.93 17.00
N LEU A 221 5.64 -20.34 16.63
CA LEU A 221 4.31 -20.91 16.90
C LEU A 221 4.06 -22.23 16.16
N MET A 222 4.58 -22.40 14.94
CA MET A 222 4.48 -23.66 14.21
C MET A 222 5.41 -24.74 14.78
N ARG A 223 6.56 -24.37 15.38
CA ARG A 223 7.42 -25.33 16.09
C ARG A 223 6.77 -25.86 17.36
N THR A 224 5.99 -25.03 18.07
CA THR A 224 5.24 -25.46 19.27
C THR A 224 3.87 -26.07 18.94
N GLN A 225 3.29 -25.75 17.78
CA GLN A 225 1.97 -26.22 17.34
C GLN A 225 2.01 -26.71 15.86
N PRO A 226 2.75 -27.79 15.53
CA PRO A 226 3.07 -28.19 14.15
C PRO A 226 1.87 -28.62 13.29
N HIS A 227 0.72 -28.87 13.91
CA HIS A 227 -0.52 -29.25 13.21
C HIS A 227 -1.62 -28.18 13.32
N ALA A 228 -1.32 -27.00 13.86
CA ALA A 228 -2.30 -25.92 13.95
C ALA A 228 -2.67 -25.40 12.55
N GLU A 229 -3.96 -25.11 12.37
CA GLU A 229 -4.45 -24.35 11.23
C GLU A 229 -4.38 -22.85 11.50
N TRP A 230 -4.35 -22.06 10.43
CA TRP A 230 -4.31 -20.58 10.52
C TRP A 230 -5.33 -20.01 11.50
N ASN A 231 -6.55 -20.55 11.55
CA ASN A 231 -7.60 -20.06 12.45
C ASN A 231 -7.30 -20.22 13.95
N GLN A 232 -6.41 -21.13 14.34
CA GLN A 232 -5.98 -21.33 15.74
C GLN A 232 -4.88 -20.30 16.08
N VAL A 233 -3.76 -20.33 15.36
CA VAL A 233 -2.64 -19.39 15.59
C VAL A 233 -2.97 -17.92 15.28
N LYS A 234 -4.01 -17.63 14.49
CA LYS A 234 -4.38 -16.25 14.10
C LYS A 234 -4.55 -15.29 15.29
N LYS A 235 -5.06 -15.74 16.44
CA LYS A 235 -5.17 -14.89 17.64
C LYS A 235 -3.77 -14.47 18.11
N GLN A 236 -2.89 -15.45 18.30
CA GLN A 236 -1.51 -15.29 18.76
C GLN A 236 -0.61 -14.53 17.75
N VAL A 237 -0.88 -14.63 16.45
CA VAL A 237 -0.16 -13.86 15.42
C VAL A 237 -0.62 -12.40 15.37
N LEU A 238 -1.94 -12.14 15.48
CA LEU A 238 -2.50 -10.80 15.33
C LEU A 238 -2.62 -10.01 16.64
N GLN A 239 -2.24 -10.58 17.79
CA GLN A 239 -2.31 -9.92 19.10
C GLN A 239 -1.52 -8.61 19.16
N THR A 240 -0.37 -8.53 18.48
CA THR A 240 0.44 -7.30 18.38
C THR A 240 -0.10 -6.29 17.36
N LYS A 241 -1.17 -6.62 16.62
CA LYS A 241 -1.78 -5.80 15.55
C LYS A 241 -0.78 -5.44 14.42
N PRO A 242 -0.07 -6.42 13.84
CA PRO A 242 1.00 -6.16 12.86
C PRO A 242 0.48 -5.42 11.61
N GLN A 243 1.25 -4.44 11.13
CA GLN A 243 0.85 -3.63 9.96
C GLN A 243 0.57 -4.51 8.74
N CYS A 244 1.42 -5.53 8.51
CA CYS A 244 1.29 -6.51 7.42
C CYS A 244 0.19 -7.57 7.62
N HIS A 245 -0.80 -7.36 8.52
CA HIS A 245 -1.88 -8.31 8.80
C HIS A 245 -2.58 -8.91 7.56
N GLU A 246 -2.74 -8.15 6.46
CA GLU A 246 -3.29 -8.65 5.19
C GLU A 246 -2.42 -9.76 4.54
N ALA A 247 -1.10 -9.73 4.72
CA ALA A 247 -0.16 -10.74 4.22
C ALA A 247 -0.12 -11.99 5.11
N THR A 248 -0.42 -11.87 6.41
CA THR A 248 -0.21 -12.94 7.40
C THR A 248 -0.82 -14.31 7.07
N PRO A 249 -2.01 -14.46 6.44
CA PRO A 249 -2.51 -15.78 6.06
C PRO A 249 -1.66 -16.45 4.97
N TYR A 250 -1.06 -15.66 4.08
CA TYR A 250 -0.23 -16.12 2.98
C TYR A 250 1.21 -16.38 3.42
N MET A 251 1.72 -15.59 4.37
CA MET A 251 2.97 -15.87 5.11
C MET A 251 2.87 -17.24 5.83
N PHE A 252 1.78 -17.47 6.54
CA PHE A 252 1.50 -18.76 7.17
C PHE A 252 1.34 -19.90 6.14
N THR A 253 0.66 -19.65 5.02
CA THR A 253 0.50 -20.65 3.94
C THR A 253 1.84 -20.96 3.24
N PHE A 254 2.73 -19.98 3.09
CA PHE A 254 4.10 -20.19 2.63
C PHE A 254 4.86 -21.09 3.62
N LEU A 255 4.87 -20.74 4.91
CA LEU A 255 5.59 -21.53 5.92
C LEU A 255 5.06 -22.97 6.03
N LYS A 256 3.74 -23.16 6.04
CA LYS A 256 3.11 -24.48 6.17
C LYS A 256 3.40 -25.42 4.99
N ASN A 257 3.56 -24.88 3.79
CA ASN A 257 3.78 -25.66 2.58
C ASN A 257 5.25 -25.73 2.13
N PHE A 258 6.07 -24.75 2.51
CA PHE A 258 7.38 -24.49 1.90
C PHE A 258 8.45 -23.98 2.89
N SER A 259 8.28 -24.05 4.21
CA SER A 259 9.37 -23.73 5.16
C SER A 259 10.40 -24.85 5.22
N HIS A 260 11.68 -24.50 5.28
CA HIS A 260 12.77 -25.42 5.63
C HIS A 260 13.72 -24.72 6.60
N GLU A 261 14.02 -25.32 7.76
CA GLU A 261 14.68 -24.65 8.89
C GLU A 261 16.05 -24.07 8.50
N GLY A 262 16.99 -24.91 8.05
CA GLY A 262 18.32 -24.47 7.61
C GLY A 262 18.37 -23.65 6.30
N LEU A 263 17.23 -23.42 5.62
CA LEU A 263 17.14 -22.42 4.56
C LEU A 263 16.66 -21.08 5.11
N MET A 264 15.65 -21.09 5.99
CA MET A 264 15.18 -19.89 6.68
C MET A 264 16.25 -19.29 7.60
N GLU A 265 17.07 -20.11 8.27
CA GLU A 265 18.24 -19.66 9.04
C GLU A 265 19.31 -19.01 8.16
N GLY A 266 19.53 -19.51 6.93
CA GLY A 266 20.40 -18.85 5.96
C GLY A 266 19.91 -17.44 5.61
N ILE A 267 18.58 -17.27 5.45
CA ILE A 267 17.98 -15.95 5.22
C ILE A 267 18.06 -15.06 6.48
N ASP A 268 17.86 -15.62 7.68
CA ASP A 268 18.05 -14.89 8.95
C ASP A 268 19.46 -14.30 9.06
N THR A 269 20.49 -15.11 8.79
CA THR A 269 21.90 -14.69 8.75
C THR A 269 22.16 -13.66 7.65
N ARG A 270 21.67 -13.90 6.43
CA ARG A 270 21.92 -12.99 5.29
C ARG A 270 21.28 -11.62 5.51
N ILE A 271 20.06 -11.55 6.04
CA ILE A 271 19.39 -10.28 6.39
C ILE A 271 20.20 -9.51 7.45
N LYS A 272 20.73 -10.20 8.48
CA LYS A 272 21.56 -9.57 9.53
C LYS A 272 22.85 -8.94 9.00
N GLY A 273 23.47 -9.54 7.98
CA GLY A 273 24.64 -8.98 7.32
C GLY A 273 24.33 -7.86 6.29
N HIS A 274 23.19 -7.90 5.60
CA HIS A 274 22.97 -7.09 4.40
C HIS A 274 21.97 -5.93 4.52
N THR A 275 20.82 -6.07 5.21
CA THR A 275 19.72 -5.09 5.09
C THR A 275 19.01 -4.69 6.37
N SER A 276 18.48 -3.45 6.38
CA SER A 276 17.55 -2.99 7.42
C SER A 276 16.21 -3.73 7.28
N THR A 277 15.62 -4.11 8.41
CA THR A 277 14.41 -4.97 8.44
C THR A 277 13.12 -4.22 8.12
N ASN A 278 13.20 -2.97 7.68
CA ASN A 278 12.09 -2.08 7.35
C ASN A 278 11.42 -2.40 6.00
N LYS A 279 11.98 -3.32 5.20
CA LYS A 279 11.43 -3.69 3.89
C LYS A 279 10.16 -4.54 4.05
N SER A 280 9.12 -4.17 3.29
CA SER A 280 7.85 -4.91 3.22
C SER A 280 7.60 -5.32 1.76
N LEU A 281 7.35 -6.62 1.55
CA LEU A 281 7.04 -7.22 0.25
C LEU A 281 5.52 -7.19 -0.02
N GLY A 282 4.73 -7.16 1.05
CA GLY A 282 3.29 -7.01 1.01
C GLY A 282 2.55 -8.29 0.61
N LYS A 283 1.22 -8.23 0.77
CA LYS A 283 0.33 -9.37 0.58
C LYS A 283 0.46 -10.03 -0.78
N ASP A 284 0.46 -9.26 -1.86
CA ASP A 284 0.37 -9.86 -3.21
C ASP A 284 1.67 -10.60 -3.59
N PHE A 285 2.82 -10.25 -3.00
CA PHE A 285 4.05 -11.04 -3.11
C PHE A 285 3.88 -12.40 -2.43
N PHE A 286 3.44 -12.42 -1.16
CA PHE A 286 3.18 -13.67 -0.44
C PHE A 286 2.05 -14.51 -1.05
N VAL A 287 1.05 -13.91 -1.72
CA VAL A 287 0.02 -14.63 -2.49
C VAL A 287 0.65 -15.47 -3.60
N GLN A 288 1.63 -14.94 -4.33
CA GLN A 288 2.32 -15.70 -5.38
C GLN A 288 3.35 -16.67 -4.79
N LEU A 289 4.12 -16.25 -3.78
CA LEU A 289 5.14 -17.11 -3.12
C LEU A 289 4.52 -18.32 -2.40
N SER A 290 3.29 -18.20 -1.89
CA SER A 290 2.54 -19.31 -1.28
C SER A 290 1.67 -20.11 -2.26
N ALA A 291 1.65 -19.74 -3.55
CA ALA A 291 0.83 -20.42 -4.55
C ALA A 291 1.31 -21.86 -4.78
N GLN A 292 0.39 -22.82 -4.63
CA GLN A 292 0.63 -24.23 -4.92
C GLN A 292 0.67 -24.47 -6.44
N SER A 293 1.65 -25.23 -6.91
CA SER A 293 1.66 -25.76 -8.27
C SER A 293 0.54 -26.80 -8.44
N LYS A 294 0.05 -26.99 -9.67
CA LYS A 294 -0.82 -28.13 -10.01
C LYS A 294 -0.06 -29.46 -10.06
N ASP A 295 1.27 -29.41 -10.24
CA ASP A 295 2.14 -30.57 -10.10
C ASP A 295 2.80 -30.56 -8.72
N TRP A 296 2.45 -31.55 -7.90
CA TRP A 296 2.95 -31.70 -6.53
C TRP A 296 4.44 -32.05 -6.46
N LYS A 297 5.06 -32.48 -7.57
CA LYS A 297 6.49 -32.78 -7.68
C LYS A 297 7.32 -31.49 -7.84
N GLN A 298 6.76 -30.46 -8.49
CA GLN A 298 7.42 -29.18 -8.74
C GLN A 298 7.08 -28.16 -7.64
N GLN A 299 7.60 -28.40 -6.43
CA GLN A 299 7.33 -27.52 -5.28
C GLN A 299 8.16 -26.22 -5.29
N PHE A 300 9.29 -26.19 -6.01
CA PHE A 300 10.21 -25.05 -6.09
C PHE A 300 10.73 -24.55 -4.72
N LEU A 301 11.03 -25.47 -3.80
CA LEU A 301 11.42 -25.17 -2.41
C LEU A 301 12.64 -24.23 -2.31
N HIS A 302 13.76 -24.56 -2.98
CA HIS A 302 14.98 -23.74 -2.89
C HIS A 302 14.80 -22.41 -3.63
N LEU A 303 14.16 -22.44 -4.81
CA LEU A 303 13.88 -21.23 -5.58
C LEU A 303 12.97 -20.26 -4.81
N ARG A 304 11.95 -20.74 -4.06
CA ARG A 304 11.12 -19.88 -3.21
C ARG A 304 11.91 -19.23 -2.07
N HIS A 305 12.82 -19.97 -1.41
CA HIS A 305 13.68 -19.41 -0.36
C HIS A 305 14.68 -18.38 -0.94
N ALA A 306 15.32 -18.68 -2.07
CA ALA A 306 16.22 -17.74 -2.75
C ALA A 306 15.47 -16.47 -3.22
N VAL A 307 14.26 -16.61 -3.78
CA VAL A 307 13.39 -15.48 -4.16
C VAL A 307 12.98 -14.65 -2.93
N LEU A 308 12.68 -15.29 -1.79
CA LEU A 308 12.38 -14.60 -0.53
C LEU A 308 13.62 -13.86 0.02
N SER A 309 14.80 -14.49 -0.06
CA SER A 309 16.09 -13.91 0.30
C SER A 309 16.38 -12.65 -0.52
N LEU A 310 16.49 -12.80 -1.85
CA LEU A 310 16.73 -11.70 -2.79
C LEU A 310 15.70 -10.57 -2.62
N ALA A 311 14.44 -10.91 -2.37
CA ALA A 311 13.40 -9.92 -2.14
C ALA A 311 13.61 -9.11 -0.84
N TYR A 312 14.20 -9.68 0.22
CA TYR A 312 14.55 -8.91 1.43
C TYR A 312 15.94 -8.26 1.38
N THR A 313 16.87 -8.73 0.55
CA THR A 313 18.27 -8.23 0.52
C THR A 313 18.59 -7.24 -0.61
N ALA A 314 17.99 -7.34 -1.81
CA ALA A 314 18.29 -6.41 -2.90
C ALA A 314 17.65 -5.02 -2.72
N GLU A 315 18.31 -3.98 -3.23
CA GLU A 315 17.70 -2.63 -3.33
C GLU A 315 16.63 -2.56 -4.43
N LYS A 316 16.94 -3.14 -5.60
CA LYS A 316 16.03 -3.19 -6.76
C LYS A 316 14.91 -4.20 -6.49
N SER A 317 13.67 -3.84 -6.81
CA SER A 317 12.50 -4.60 -6.39
C SER A 317 12.18 -5.80 -7.30
N LEU A 318 12.39 -7.01 -6.76
CA LEU A 318 11.49 -8.12 -7.08
C LEU A 318 10.06 -7.72 -6.70
N ASN A 319 9.10 -8.04 -7.57
CA ASN A 319 7.68 -7.75 -7.36
C ASN A 319 6.81 -9.01 -7.56
N ALA A 320 5.52 -8.93 -7.21
CA ALA A 320 4.61 -10.07 -7.28
C ALA A 320 4.47 -10.68 -8.70
N LEU A 321 4.62 -9.90 -9.78
CA LEU A 321 4.59 -10.43 -11.14
C LEU A 321 5.84 -11.25 -11.47
N ASP A 322 7.01 -10.89 -10.93
CA ASP A 322 8.24 -11.67 -11.07
C ASP A 322 8.08 -13.05 -10.42
N VAL A 323 7.58 -13.08 -9.18
CA VAL A 323 7.30 -14.33 -8.43
C VAL A 323 6.27 -15.19 -9.18
N LYS A 324 5.23 -14.57 -9.74
CA LYS A 324 4.21 -15.25 -10.56
C LYS A 324 4.79 -15.85 -11.85
N LYS A 325 5.74 -15.18 -12.50
CA LYS A 325 6.44 -15.70 -13.68
C LYS A 325 7.32 -16.89 -13.31
N LEU A 326 8.18 -16.74 -12.30
CA LEU A 326 9.13 -17.77 -11.83
C LEU A 326 8.42 -19.06 -11.39
N LEU A 327 7.32 -18.94 -10.66
CA LEU A 327 6.52 -20.09 -10.20
C LEU A 327 5.40 -20.48 -11.19
N GLY A 328 5.39 -19.85 -12.38
CA GLY A 328 4.42 -20.09 -13.45
C GLY A 328 4.92 -21.06 -14.49
N LYS A 329 4.00 -21.53 -15.36
CA LYS A 329 4.37 -22.38 -16.51
C LYS A 329 5.28 -21.68 -17.52
N GLU A 330 5.22 -20.35 -17.59
CA GLU A 330 5.95 -19.48 -18.51
C GLU A 330 7.47 -19.69 -18.43
N LEU A 331 8.03 -19.72 -17.21
CA LEU A 331 9.47 -19.90 -16.97
C LEU A 331 9.82 -21.31 -16.46
N GLY A 332 8.85 -22.23 -16.38
CA GLY A 332 8.95 -23.46 -15.59
C GLY A 332 10.19 -24.33 -15.88
N GLN A 333 10.69 -24.35 -17.12
CA GLN A 333 11.93 -25.06 -17.47
C GLN A 333 13.18 -24.37 -16.90
N ARG A 334 13.32 -23.04 -17.04
CA ARG A 334 14.43 -22.26 -16.45
C ARG A 334 14.38 -22.31 -14.92
N SER A 335 13.20 -22.12 -14.33
CA SER A 335 12.97 -22.24 -12.88
C SER A 335 13.33 -23.63 -12.31
N THR A 336 13.12 -24.70 -13.09
CA THR A 336 13.54 -26.06 -12.71
C THR A 336 15.07 -26.17 -12.75
N LYS A 337 15.69 -25.79 -13.87
CA LYS A 337 17.16 -25.78 -14.05
C LYS A 337 17.88 -24.96 -12.97
N ALA A 338 17.38 -23.77 -12.67
CA ALA A 338 17.91 -22.90 -11.62
C ALA A 338 17.78 -23.55 -10.23
N GLN A 339 16.63 -24.15 -9.89
CA GLN A 339 16.51 -24.89 -8.63
C GLN A 339 17.49 -26.08 -8.57
N ASP A 340 17.59 -26.88 -9.63
CA ASP A 340 18.40 -28.09 -9.62
C ASP A 340 19.89 -27.74 -9.43
N LEU A 341 20.34 -26.62 -10.00
CA LEU A 341 21.65 -26.03 -9.71
C LEU A 341 21.77 -25.57 -8.24
N MET A 342 20.79 -24.85 -7.67
CA MET A 342 20.81 -24.45 -6.25
C MET A 342 20.90 -25.66 -5.31
N VAL A 343 20.15 -26.73 -5.58
CA VAL A 343 20.17 -27.99 -4.82
C VAL A 343 21.53 -28.67 -4.95
N LYS A 344 22.04 -28.79 -6.19
CA LYS A 344 23.33 -29.42 -6.50
C LYS A 344 24.50 -28.73 -5.80
N PHE A 345 24.61 -27.40 -5.92
CA PHE A 345 25.70 -26.65 -5.29
C PHE A 345 25.62 -26.69 -3.76
N ARG A 346 24.41 -26.67 -3.18
CA ARG A 346 24.27 -26.87 -1.73
C ARG A 346 24.79 -28.25 -1.30
N ALA A 347 24.38 -29.31 -2.00
CA ALA A 347 24.85 -30.68 -1.76
C ALA A 347 26.32 -30.98 -2.15
N LEU A 348 27.03 -30.01 -2.75
CA LEU A 348 28.49 -30.00 -2.87
C LEU A 348 29.13 -29.29 -1.66
N LEU A 349 28.66 -28.08 -1.34
CA LEU A 349 29.13 -27.29 -0.20
C LEU A 349 28.97 -28.00 1.14
N ASP A 350 27.84 -28.68 1.36
CA ASP A 350 27.54 -29.42 2.59
C ASP A 350 28.48 -30.64 2.82
N LYS A 351 29.35 -30.99 1.86
CA LYS A 351 30.38 -32.04 1.98
C LYS A 351 31.77 -31.51 2.29
N GLU A 352 32.00 -30.20 2.15
CA GLU A 352 33.33 -29.59 2.26
C GLU A 352 33.55 -28.96 3.64
N LYS A 353 34.79 -29.03 4.15
CA LYS A 353 35.17 -28.40 5.41
C LYS A 353 35.53 -26.93 5.17
N LEU A 354 34.51 -26.07 5.13
CA LEU A 354 34.64 -24.66 4.73
C LEU A 354 35.54 -23.82 5.67
N GLY A 355 35.62 -24.18 6.96
CA GLY A 355 36.46 -23.50 7.96
C GLY A 355 36.20 -21.99 8.00
N ASP A 356 37.27 -21.21 8.14
CA ASP A 356 37.22 -19.74 8.21
C ASP A 356 36.65 -19.09 6.93
N SER A 357 36.66 -19.79 5.80
CA SER A 357 36.05 -19.31 4.53
C SER A 357 34.54 -19.52 4.47
N SER A 358 33.90 -20.08 5.50
CA SER A 358 32.47 -20.42 5.48
C SER A 358 31.54 -19.22 5.29
N SER A 359 31.93 -18.01 5.70
CA SER A 359 31.13 -16.79 5.46
C SER A 359 31.18 -16.38 3.98
N ALA A 360 32.38 -16.11 3.47
CA ALA A 360 32.62 -15.72 2.08
C ALA A 360 32.02 -16.71 1.07
N ILE A 361 32.11 -18.02 1.33
CA ILE A 361 31.55 -19.06 0.46
C ILE A 361 30.02 -19.07 0.49
N GLN A 362 29.37 -18.79 1.63
CA GLN A 362 27.90 -18.65 1.65
C GLN A 362 27.47 -17.38 0.91
N ASP A 363 28.22 -16.27 1.00
CA ASP A 363 27.88 -15.04 0.27
C ASP A 363 28.11 -15.15 -1.25
N LEU A 364 29.14 -15.86 -1.70
CA LEU A 364 29.28 -16.26 -3.11
C LEU A 364 28.09 -17.14 -3.55
N PHE A 365 27.66 -18.09 -2.72
CA PHE A 365 26.49 -18.93 -3.02
C PHE A 365 25.17 -18.13 -3.02
N HIS A 366 25.04 -17.11 -2.17
CA HIS A 366 23.93 -16.16 -2.19
C HIS A 366 23.91 -15.30 -3.47
N GLN A 367 25.07 -14.81 -3.93
CA GLN A 367 25.18 -14.07 -5.19
C GLN A 367 24.79 -14.95 -6.39
N PHE A 368 25.28 -16.21 -6.43
CA PHE A 368 24.88 -17.19 -7.44
C PHE A 368 23.37 -17.47 -7.45
N GLN A 369 22.74 -17.62 -6.27
CA GLN A 369 21.28 -17.77 -6.16
C GLN A 369 20.52 -16.56 -6.73
N ASP A 370 20.97 -15.35 -6.39
CA ASP A 370 20.37 -14.10 -6.89
C ASP A 370 20.51 -13.98 -8.40
N HIS A 371 21.71 -14.27 -8.94
CA HIS A 371 22.01 -14.23 -10.37
C HIS A 371 21.16 -15.24 -11.15
N LEU A 372 21.00 -16.47 -10.66
CA LEU A 372 20.08 -17.45 -11.28
C LEU A 372 18.63 -16.95 -11.35
N ILE A 373 18.15 -16.23 -10.34
CA ILE A 373 16.79 -15.66 -10.36
C ILE A 373 16.68 -14.52 -11.38
N LEU A 374 17.71 -13.69 -11.52
CA LEU A 374 17.73 -12.57 -12.47
C LEU A 374 17.94 -13.05 -13.91
N GLU A 375 18.70 -14.13 -14.15
CA GLU A 375 18.76 -14.86 -15.43
C GLU A 375 17.38 -15.38 -15.82
N CYS A 376 16.70 -16.10 -14.92
CA CYS A 376 15.37 -16.67 -15.20
C CYS A 376 14.34 -15.61 -15.60
N LEU A 377 14.49 -14.37 -15.10
CA LEU A 377 13.61 -13.23 -15.36
C LEU A 377 14.03 -12.38 -16.58
N ASP A 378 15.10 -12.75 -17.30
CA ASP A 378 15.72 -11.94 -18.37
C ASP A 378 16.12 -10.53 -17.90
N LYS A 379 16.58 -10.43 -16.64
CA LYS A 379 17.06 -9.18 -16.00
C LYS A 379 18.59 -9.07 -15.96
N MET A 380 19.30 -10.12 -16.38
CA MET A 380 20.72 -10.06 -16.77
C MET A 380 20.83 -10.37 -18.26
N LYS A 381 21.95 -9.98 -18.86
CA LYS A 381 22.27 -10.30 -20.25
C LYS A 381 23.49 -11.21 -20.31
N ASP A 382 23.59 -11.98 -21.38
CA ASP A 382 24.81 -12.64 -21.86
C ASP A 382 25.44 -13.70 -20.90
N GLU A 383 24.81 -13.97 -19.75
CA GLU A 383 25.18 -15.04 -18.81
C GLU A 383 24.20 -16.22 -18.87
N THR A 384 24.71 -17.45 -18.93
CA THR A 384 23.91 -18.68 -18.83
C THR A 384 23.96 -19.28 -17.41
N PRO A 385 22.97 -20.09 -16.98
CA PRO A 385 23.02 -20.79 -15.71
C PRO A 385 24.27 -21.67 -15.51
N GLU A 386 24.81 -22.24 -16.59
CA GLU A 386 26.05 -23.01 -16.58
C GLU A 386 27.31 -22.14 -16.54
N SER A 387 27.30 -20.95 -17.15
CA SER A 387 28.39 -19.98 -16.99
C SER A 387 28.44 -19.45 -15.55
N LEU A 388 27.28 -19.12 -14.96
CA LEU A 388 27.15 -18.77 -13.55
C LEU A 388 27.65 -19.88 -12.62
N ALA A 389 27.36 -21.14 -12.97
CA ALA A 389 27.84 -22.30 -12.22
C ALA A 389 29.36 -22.46 -12.32
N CYS A 390 29.97 -22.19 -13.49
CA CYS A 390 31.41 -22.21 -13.65
C CYS A 390 32.08 -21.11 -12.81
N SER A 391 31.60 -19.86 -12.90
CA SER A 391 32.10 -18.75 -12.09
C SER A 391 32.03 -19.04 -10.59
N LEU A 392 30.94 -19.66 -10.10
CA LEU A 392 30.84 -20.05 -8.69
C LEU A 392 31.89 -21.10 -8.29
N VAL A 393 32.17 -22.11 -9.14
CA VAL A 393 33.25 -23.08 -8.88
C VAL A 393 34.61 -22.36 -8.86
N ASP A 394 34.86 -21.49 -9.82
CA ASP A 394 36.13 -20.77 -9.99
C ASP A 394 36.41 -19.82 -8.81
N GLU A 395 35.40 -19.15 -8.24
CA GLU A 395 35.56 -18.36 -7.00
C GLU A 395 35.72 -19.23 -5.74
N ILE A 396 34.95 -20.32 -5.60
CA ILE A 396 35.08 -21.25 -4.45
C ILE A 396 36.47 -21.90 -4.42
N GLU A 397 37.04 -22.23 -5.58
CA GLU A 397 38.38 -22.83 -5.66
C GLU A 397 39.46 -21.89 -5.13
N LYS A 398 39.33 -20.56 -5.29
CA LYS A 398 40.28 -19.59 -4.69
C LYS A 398 40.27 -19.63 -3.16
N HIS A 399 39.11 -19.85 -2.55
CA HIS A 399 38.95 -19.95 -1.10
C HIS A 399 39.39 -21.33 -0.56
N LEU A 400 38.91 -22.42 -1.15
CA LEU A 400 39.20 -23.78 -0.66
C LEU A 400 40.54 -24.35 -1.16
N LYS A 401 41.19 -23.72 -2.15
CA LYS A 401 42.37 -24.22 -2.88
C LYS A 401 42.15 -25.62 -3.46
N LYS A 402 40.90 -25.90 -3.83
CA LYS A 402 40.39 -27.18 -4.29
C LYS A 402 39.12 -26.96 -5.12
N ARG A 403 39.10 -27.48 -6.35
CA ARG A 403 37.89 -27.51 -7.20
C ARG A 403 36.82 -28.45 -6.63
N ILE A 404 35.59 -27.96 -6.48
CA ILE A 404 34.47 -28.72 -5.89
C ILE A 404 33.70 -29.60 -6.90
N THR A 405 33.81 -29.30 -8.20
CA THR A 405 33.32 -30.16 -9.31
C THR A 405 33.98 -29.71 -10.62
N ALA A 406 34.22 -30.64 -11.54
CA ALA A 406 34.78 -30.37 -12.87
C ALA A 406 33.72 -30.32 -13.99
N GLU A 407 32.44 -30.47 -13.66
CA GLU A 407 31.35 -30.64 -14.64
C GLU A 407 31.06 -29.37 -15.46
N PHE A 408 31.38 -28.20 -14.92
CA PHE A 408 31.11 -26.90 -15.56
C PHE A 408 32.32 -26.35 -16.33
N ASP A 409 33.50 -26.93 -16.18
CA ASP A 409 34.79 -26.46 -16.73
C ASP A 409 34.76 -26.31 -18.26
N GLY A 410 33.96 -27.15 -18.93
CA GLY A 410 33.70 -27.05 -20.37
C GLY A 410 33.06 -25.74 -20.83
N GLN A 411 32.38 -25.01 -19.93
CA GLN A 411 31.77 -23.70 -20.23
C GLN A 411 32.84 -22.62 -20.42
N ASN A 412 33.95 -22.66 -19.67
CA ASN A 412 35.07 -21.75 -19.93
C ASN A 412 35.71 -22.01 -21.30
N THR A 413 35.72 -23.26 -21.79
CA THR A 413 36.08 -23.52 -23.21
C THR A 413 35.03 -23.04 -24.21
N ALA A 414 33.74 -23.03 -23.87
CA ALA A 414 32.70 -22.43 -24.71
C ALA A 414 32.89 -20.91 -24.79
N ASN A 415 33.14 -20.24 -23.65
CA ASN A 415 33.49 -18.81 -23.62
C ASN A 415 34.85 -18.54 -24.31
N SER A 416 35.84 -19.43 -24.27
CA SER A 416 37.09 -19.25 -25.04
C SER A 416 36.90 -19.38 -26.56
N LYS A 417 35.99 -20.27 -27.00
CA LYS A 417 35.66 -20.43 -28.43
C LYS A 417 34.70 -19.37 -28.93
N LEU A 418 33.76 -18.92 -28.10
CA LEU A 418 33.03 -17.69 -28.38
C LEU A 418 34.00 -16.50 -28.38
N GLN A 419 34.93 -16.34 -27.45
CA GLN A 419 35.95 -15.29 -27.51
C GLN A 419 36.82 -15.37 -28.77
N ALA A 420 37.16 -16.56 -29.27
CA ALA A 420 37.87 -16.72 -30.55
C ALA A 420 37.01 -16.29 -31.77
N VAL A 421 35.70 -16.58 -31.75
CA VAL A 421 34.76 -16.15 -32.81
C VAL A 421 34.35 -14.67 -32.66
N VAL A 422 34.30 -14.16 -31.44
CA VAL A 422 34.09 -12.74 -31.06
C VAL A 422 35.31 -11.90 -31.44
N SER A 423 36.52 -12.44 -31.29
CA SER A 423 37.75 -11.86 -31.87
C SER A 423 37.72 -11.81 -33.41
N ALA A 424 36.78 -12.52 -34.05
CA ALA A 424 36.54 -12.49 -35.49
C ALA A 424 35.19 -11.86 -35.90
N SER A 425 34.34 -11.39 -34.96
CA SER A 425 32.97 -10.94 -35.28
C SER A 425 32.30 -9.99 -34.27
N SER A 426 32.95 -9.63 -33.17
CA SER A 426 32.36 -8.83 -32.08
C SER A 426 33.43 -8.04 -31.31
N SER A 427 34.08 -7.12 -32.02
CA SER A 427 34.90 -6.07 -31.40
C SER A 427 33.99 -5.06 -30.68
N GLY A 428 33.58 -5.37 -29.45
CA GLY A 428 33.06 -4.38 -28.52
C GLY A 428 34.15 -3.32 -28.30
N HIS A 429 33.92 -2.09 -28.76
CA HIS A 429 35.00 -1.12 -28.95
C HIS A 429 35.54 -0.57 -27.63
N SER A 430 36.62 -1.16 -27.12
CA SER A 430 37.69 -0.40 -26.49
C SER A 430 38.56 0.18 -27.61
N VAL A 431 38.30 1.43 -28.03
CA VAL A 431 39.16 2.10 -29.01
C VAL A 431 40.53 2.33 -28.40
N GLN A 432 41.51 1.53 -28.81
CA GLN A 432 42.89 1.96 -28.76
C GLN A 432 43.03 3.17 -29.68
N LEU A 433 43.48 4.28 -29.12
CA LEU A 433 43.70 5.52 -29.87
C LEU A 433 44.93 5.33 -30.76
N GLU A 434 44.72 4.85 -31.99
CA GLU A 434 45.78 4.82 -32.99
C GLU A 434 46.12 6.24 -33.44
N TYR A 435 47.40 6.58 -33.30
CA TYR A 435 47.99 7.80 -33.85
C TYR A 435 48.77 7.48 -35.13
N ASP A 436 48.91 8.44 -36.03
CA ASP A 436 49.86 8.39 -37.15
C ASP A 436 51.29 8.74 -36.71
N GLU A 437 52.26 8.60 -37.62
CA GLU A 437 53.68 8.89 -37.35
C GLU A 437 53.95 10.40 -37.08
N ALA A 438 52.97 11.27 -37.33
CA ALA A 438 53.01 12.69 -37.00
C ALA A 438 52.26 13.03 -35.70
N GLY A 439 51.72 12.04 -34.98
CA GLY A 439 51.05 12.20 -33.69
C GLY A 439 49.57 12.61 -33.76
N ASN A 440 48.90 12.45 -34.90
CA ASN A 440 47.47 12.77 -35.08
C ASN A 440 46.60 11.52 -34.97
N LEU A 441 45.36 11.68 -34.48
CA LEU A 441 44.42 10.56 -34.29
C LEU A 441 43.91 10.02 -35.64
N LYS A 442 44.09 8.72 -35.94
CA LYS A 442 43.73 8.16 -37.25
C LYS A 442 42.23 8.21 -37.58
N ASN A 443 41.35 8.09 -36.58
CA ASN A 443 39.89 8.02 -36.78
C ASN A 443 39.10 8.96 -35.84
N PRO A 444 39.17 10.30 -35.99
CA PRO A 444 38.55 11.25 -35.06
C PRO A 444 37.02 11.11 -35.00
N CYS A 445 36.35 10.91 -36.14
CA CYS A 445 34.89 10.78 -36.20
C CYS A 445 34.36 9.58 -35.40
N GLN A 446 35.07 8.45 -35.35
CA GLN A 446 34.59 7.24 -34.65
C GLN A 446 34.53 7.45 -33.14
N LEU A 447 35.52 8.16 -32.56
CA LEU A 447 35.55 8.48 -31.13
C LEU A 447 34.40 9.41 -30.73
N VAL A 448 34.11 10.43 -31.55
CA VAL A 448 32.98 11.37 -31.35
C VAL A 448 31.63 10.64 -31.42
N ASN A 449 31.43 9.73 -32.37
CA ASN A 449 30.22 8.89 -32.46
C ASN A 449 30.01 8.02 -31.21
N GLN A 450 31.08 7.50 -30.60
CA GLN A 450 31.00 6.68 -29.38
C GLN A 450 30.72 7.50 -28.12
N MET A 451 31.13 8.77 -28.08
CA MET A 451 30.71 9.73 -27.05
C MET A 451 29.22 10.16 -27.19
N GLY A 452 28.50 9.62 -28.16
CA GLY A 452 27.06 9.85 -28.39
C GLY A 452 26.74 10.96 -29.40
N PHE A 453 27.76 11.62 -29.96
CA PHE A 453 27.62 12.66 -30.97
C PHE A 453 27.56 12.03 -32.37
N GLN A 454 26.36 11.64 -32.80
CA GLN A 454 26.11 10.97 -34.07
C GLN A 454 25.45 11.93 -35.07
N VAL A 455 25.50 11.62 -36.37
CA VAL A 455 24.75 12.41 -37.38
C VAL A 455 23.25 12.31 -37.07
N GLY A 456 22.56 13.45 -37.10
CA GLY A 456 21.18 13.62 -36.62
C GLY A 456 21.04 13.91 -35.12
N ALA A 457 22.12 13.86 -34.33
CA ALA A 457 22.06 14.18 -32.90
C ALA A 457 21.89 15.69 -32.67
N ASN A 458 20.97 16.05 -31.77
CA ASN A 458 20.76 17.41 -31.29
C ASN A 458 21.77 17.73 -30.18
N VAL A 459 22.60 18.75 -30.38
CA VAL A 459 23.71 19.15 -29.52
C VAL A 459 23.58 20.60 -29.04
N ILE A 460 24.17 20.91 -27.89
CA ILE A 460 24.15 22.26 -27.30
C ILE A 460 25.54 22.66 -26.77
N ARG A 461 25.94 23.92 -27.01
CA ARG A 461 27.13 24.59 -26.45
C ARG A 461 26.77 26.01 -26.02
N GLY A 462 26.71 26.25 -24.70
CA GLY A 462 26.12 27.48 -24.17
C GLY A 462 24.64 27.56 -24.55
N ASP A 463 24.21 28.69 -25.11
CA ASP A 463 22.85 28.86 -25.62
C ASP A 463 22.67 28.38 -27.08
N CYS A 464 23.76 28.16 -27.82
CA CYS A 464 23.72 27.67 -29.19
C CYS A 464 23.27 26.20 -29.25
N ARG A 465 22.19 25.95 -29.99
CA ARG A 465 21.62 24.61 -30.25
C ARG A 465 21.80 24.26 -31.71
N ALA A 466 22.19 23.03 -31.99
CA ALA A 466 22.47 22.58 -33.33
C ALA A 466 22.09 21.11 -33.56
N THR A 467 21.93 20.72 -34.81
CA THR A 467 21.86 19.31 -35.23
C THR A 467 23.11 18.95 -36.03
N ILE A 468 23.76 17.83 -35.72
CA ILE A 468 24.89 17.34 -36.52
C ILE A 468 24.37 16.87 -37.89
N THR A 469 24.78 17.53 -38.97
CA THR A 469 24.35 17.20 -40.35
C THR A 469 25.34 16.29 -41.08
N SER A 470 26.64 16.43 -40.82
CA SER A 470 27.66 15.51 -41.33
C SER A 470 28.91 15.49 -40.45
N MET A 471 29.76 14.47 -40.65
CA MET A 471 31.10 14.40 -40.04
C MET A 471 32.08 13.84 -41.07
N GLN A 472 33.19 14.54 -41.33
CA GLN A 472 34.21 14.15 -42.29
C GLN A 472 35.61 14.49 -41.76
N GLY A 473 36.49 13.48 -41.68
CA GLY A 473 37.89 13.64 -41.26
C GLY A 473 38.05 14.22 -39.85
N SER A 474 38.37 15.52 -39.78
CA SER A 474 38.56 16.29 -38.54
C SER A 474 37.45 17.32 -38.27
N LEU A 475 36.39 17.35 -39.10
CA LEU A 475 35.33 18.36 -39.06
C LEU A 475 33.95 17.74 -38.82
N VAL A 476 33.11 18.48 -38.11
CA VAL A 476 31.68 18.23 -37.88
C VAL A 476 30.90 19.38 -38.49
N GLN A 477 29.94 19.07 -39.36
CA GLN A 477 28.97 20.06 -39.84
C GLN A 477 27.75 20.10 -38.92
N LEU A 478 27.32 21.31 -38.58
CA LEU A 478 26.18 21.60 -37.72
C LEU A 478 25.17 22.47 -38.48
N SER A 479 23.89 22.15 -38.38
CA SER A 479 22.78 23.08 -38.67
C SER A 479 22.38 23.78 -37.38
N VAL A 480 22.18 25.10 -37.43
CA VAL A 480 21.62 25.93 -36.36
C VAL A 480 20.38 26.62 -36.91
N ASP A 481 19.23 26.44 -36.23
CA ASP A 481 17.95 27.03 -36.63
C ASP A 481 17.79 28.42 -35.98
N GLU A 482 17.97 29.49 -36.76
CA GLU A 482 17.83 30.89 -36.34
C GLU A 482 16.55 31.49 -36.93
N GLY A 483 15.40 31.02 -36.44
CA GLY A 483 14.08 31.43 -36.92
C GLY A 483 13.73 30.73 -38.23
N ASP A 484 13.44 31.51 -39.28
CA ASP A 484 13.07 31.00 -40.61
C ASP A 484 14.27 30.54 -41.46
N PHE A 485 15.50 30.64 -40.94
CA PHE A 485 16.73 30.28 -41.64
C PHE A 485 17.54 29.22 -40.85
N CYS A 486 17.93 28.15 -41.55
CA CYS A 486 18.86 27.14 -41.05
C CYS A 486 20.27 27.44 -41.58
N THR A 487 21.19 27.82 -40.69
CA THR A 487 22.57 28.17 -41.04
C THR A 487 23.50 26.99 -40.78
N SER A 488 24.37 26.68 -41.74
CA SER A 488 25.35 25.58 -41.63
C SER A 488 26.73 26.07 -41.19
N TYR A 489 27.30 25.42 -40.18
CA TYR A 489 28.60 25.76 -39.58
C TYR A 489 29.54 24.55 -39.57
N GLU A 490 30.83 24.76 -39.81
CA GLU A 490 31.86 23.72 -39.69
C GLU A 490 32.68 23.89 -38.40
N ILE A 491 32.82 22.83 -37.61
CA ILE A 491 33.51 22.86 -36.32
C ILE A 491 34.51 21.70 -36.22
N LYS A 492 35.71 21.98 -35.71
CA LYS A 492 36.73 20.96 -35.46
C LYS A 492 36.27 19.95 -34.41
N ILE A 493 36.50 18.66 -34.67
CA ILE A 493 36.20 17.53 -33.77
C ILE A 493 36.80 17.71 -32.37
N GLU A 494 37.94 18.39 -32.24
CA GLU A 494 38.55 18.77 -30.96
C GLU A 494 37.56 19.43 -29.98
N SER A 495 36.63 20.26 -30.45
CA SER A 495 35.64 20.97 -29.62
C SER A 495 34.69 19.99 -28.90
N PHE A 496 34.35 18.88 -29.55
CA PHE A 496 33.55 17.80 -28.97
C PHE A 496 34.37 16.97 -27.99
N LEU A 497 35.62 16.64 -28.34
CA LEU A 497 36.53 15.88 -27.48
C LEU A 497 36.96 16.64 -26.21
N LYS A 498 36.97 17.98 -26.26
CA LYS A 498 37.20 18.87 -25.10
C LYS A 498 35.95 19.00 -24.20
N GLY A 499 34.82 18.39 -24.55
CA GLY A 499 33.59 18.40 -23.75
C GLY A 499 32.79 19.70 -23.80
N GLU A 500 33.05 20.55 -24.80
CA GLU A 500 32.37 21.85 -24.95
C GLU A 500 30.89 21.69 -25.38
N TRP A 501 30.58 20.58 -26.06
CA TRP A 501 29.24 20.21 -26.54
C TRP A 501 28.60 19.16 -25.65
N ARG A 502 27.26 19.11 -25.63
CA ARG A 502 26.48 18.06 -24.94
C ARG A 502 25.33 17.58 -25.81
N VAL A 503 25.06 16.28 -25.79
CA VAL A 503 23.91 15.67 -26.48
C VAL A 503 22.63 15.94 -25.68
N THR A 504 21.57 16.36 -26.37
CA THR A 504 20.24 16.63 -25.79
C THR A 504 19.19 15.68 -26.33
N LYS A 505 18.35 15.14 -25.45
CA LYS A 505 17.22 14.29 -25.87
C LYS A 505 16.17 15.15 -26.56
N GLN A 506 15.75 14.72 -27.74
CA GLN A 506 14.63 15.29 -28.49
C GLN A 506 13.39 15.35 -27.59
N LYS A 507 12.76 16.53 -27.49
CA LYS A 507 11.36 16.59 -27.03
C LYS A 507 10.51 16.00 -28.16
N ALA A 508 9.57 15.13 -27.83
CA ALA A 508 8.63 14.62 -28.84
C ALA A 508 7.89 15.78 -29.50
N ASP A 509 7.77 15.73 -30.83
CA ASP A 509 7.24 16.84 -31.63
C ASP A 509 5.81 17.19 -31.23
N ILE A 510 5.44 18.46 -31.44
CA ILE A 510 4.09 18.95 -31.18
C ILE A 510 3.14 18.33 -32.21
N GLN A 511 2.50 17.22 -31.85
CA GLN A 511 1.49 16.57 -32.66
C GLN A 511 0.28 17.49 -32.86
N LYS A 512 0.26 18.19 -34.00
CA LYS A 512 -0.88 18.99 -34.47
C LYS A 512 -1.83 18.05 -35.21
N TYR A 513 -3.08 17.96 -34.74
CA TYR A 513 -4.13 17.18 -35.38
C TYR A 513 -5.01 18.12 -36.23
N SER A 514 -5.10 17.88 -37.54
CA SER A 514 -6.13 18.50 -38.40
C SER A 514 -7.50 17.92 -38.06
N TRP A 515 -8.58 18.48 -38.64
CA TRP A 515 -9.92 17.90 -38.55
C TRP A 515 -9.94 16.42 -38.96
N ASP A 516 -9.31 16.11 -40.08
CA ASP A 516 -9.27 14.78 -40.71
C ASP A 516 -8.54 13.77 -39.83
N ASN A 517 -7.45 14.19 -39.20
CA ASN A 517 -6.65 13.36 -38.30
C ASN A 517 -7.24 13.27 -36.87
N PHE A 518 -8.01 14.28 -36.44
CA PHE A 518 -8.69 14.29 -35.13
C PHE A 518 -10.01 13.49 -35.13
N HIS A 519 -10.70 13.36 -36.27
CA HIS A 519 -12.07 12.84 -36.31
C HIS A 519 -12.25 11.46 -35.63
N GLN A 520 -11.27 10.56 -35.82
CA GLN A 520 -11.23 9.23 -35.19
C GLN A 520 -11.04 9.26 -33.66
N PHE A 521 -10.46 10.34 -33.10
CA PHE A 521 -10.19 10.52 -31.66
C PHE A 521 -11.26 11.36 -30.93
N ARG A 522 -12.35 11.74 -31.61
CA ARG A 522 -13.44 12.51 -31.00
C ARG A 522 -14.07 11.76 -29.81
N PRO A 523 -14.56 12.46 -28.78
CA PRO A 523 -15.22 11.81 -27.62
C PRO A 523 -16.40 10.90 -27.98
N CYS A 524 -17.15 11.19 -29.05
CA CYS A 524 -18.23 10.32 -29.54
C CYS A 524 -17.73 9.01 -30.17
N SER A 525 -16.49 8.95 -30.63
CA SER A 525 -15.82 7.74 -31.13
C SER A 525 -15.23 6.89 -29.99
N SER A 526 -15.29 7.34 -28.73
CA SER A 526 -14.74 6.62 -27.58
C SER A 526 -15.68 5.50 -27.11
N ASP A 527 -15.24 4.25 -27.31
CA ASP A 527 -15.86 3.05 -26.74
C ASP A 527 -16.16 3.17 -25.23
N THR A 528 -15.30 3.88 -24.48
CA THR A 528 -15.50 4.12 -23.04
C THR A 528 -16.67 5.05 -22.76
N ILE A 529 -16.88 6.08 -23.58
CA ILE A 529 -18.02 7.01 -23.44
C ILE A 529 -19.30 6.34 -23.90
N ASN A 530 -19.28 5.64 -25.04
CA ASN A 530 -20.42 4.88 -25.54
C ASN A 530 -20.88 3.80 -24.54
N PHE A 531 -19.95 3.12 -23.86
CA PHE A 531 -20.27 2.22 -22.74
C PHE A 531 -21.01 2.92 -21.60
N MET A 532 -20.59 4.12 -21.20
CA MET A 532 -21.25 4.87 -20.13
C MET A 532 -22.66 5.30 -20.52
N CYS A 533 -22.88 5.74 -21.77
CA CYS A 533 -24.21 6.09 -22.29
C CYS A 533 -25.15 4.87 -22.29
N VAL A 534 -24.73 3.75 -22.89
CA VAL A 534 -25.56 2.52 -22.92
C VAL A 534 -25.80 1.97 -21.50
N LYS A 535 -24.81 2.03 -20.61
CA LYS A 535 -24.97 1.66 -19.19
C LYS A 535 -25.99 2.56 -18.47
N GLY A 536 -26.06 3.85 -18.81
CA GLY A 536 -27.10 4.77 -18.35
C GLY A 536 -28.50 4.41 -18.86
N GLU A 537 -28.63 4.10 -20.15
CA GLU A 537 -29.90 3.71 -20.80
C GLU A 537 -30.46 2.41 -20.21
N VAL A 538 -29.63 1.38 -20.03
CA VAL A 538 -29.99 0.13 -19.35
C VAL A 538 -30.38 0.38 -17.89
N SER A 539 -29.67 1.26 -17.18
CA SER A 539 -29.98 1.62 -15.79
C SER A 539 -31.35 2.29 -15.66
N ARG A 540 -31.65 3.27 -16.54
CA ARG A 540 -32.96 3.94 -16.58
C ARG A 540 -34.08 2.93 -16.82
N ARG A 541 -33.93 2.05 -17.83
CA ARG A 541 -34.97 1.09 -18.20
C ARG A 541 -35.22 0.03 -17.11
N MET A 542 -34.21 -0.37 -16.33
CA MET A 542 -34.41 -1.21 -15.14
C MET A 542 -35.28 -0.53 -14.09
N ILE A 543 -35.02 0.74 -13.78
CA ILE A 543 -35.76 1.51 -12.76
C ILE A 543 -37.23 1.69 -13.19
N GLU A 544 -37.48 2.05 -14.45
CA GLU A 544 -38.84 2.16 -15.00
C GLU A 544 -39.63 0.84 -14.87
N LEU A 545 -39.01 -0.30 -15.18
CA LEU A 545 -39.63 -1.62 -15.02
C LEU A 545 -39.88 -1.98 -13.55
N GLU A 546 -38.97 -1.59 -12.64
CA GLU A 546 -39.11 -1.85 -11.21
C GLU A 546 -40.26 -1.04 -10.60
N MET A 547 -40.45 0.21 -11.03
CA MET A 547 -41.63 1.04 -10.70
C MET A 547 -42.91 0.47 -11.33
N GLN A 548 -42.89 0.12 -12.62
CA GLN A 548 -44.04 -0.46 -13.35
C GLN A 548 -44.56 -1.76 -12.72
N HIS A 549 -43.70 -2.50 -12.02
CA HIS A 549 -44.03 -3.78 -11.40
C HIS A 549 -44.01 -3.78 -9.87
N GLU A 550 -43.96 -2.61 -9.20
CA GLU A 550 -43.88 -2.46 -7.74
C GLU A 550 -44.95 -3.27 -6.98
N ALA A 551 -46.18 -3.33 -7.52
CA ALA A 551 -47.30 -4.08 -6.95
C ALA A 551 -47.04 -5.61 -6.84
N SER A 552 -46.11 -6.16 -7.62
CA SER A 552 -45.64 -7.54 -7.51
C SER A 552 -44.91 -7.79 -6.19
N TYR A 553 -44.10 -6.82 -5.73
CA TYR A 553 -43.25 -6.97 -4.55
C TYR A 553 -44.02 -6.88 -3.22
N LYS A 554 -45.15 -6.17 -3.20
CA LYS A 554 -46.00 -5.96 -2.00
C LYS A 554 -46.57 -7.24 -1.37
N GLY A 555 -46.42 -8.39 -2.01
CA GLY A 555 -46.80 -9.70 -1.48
C GLY A 555 -45.64 -10.70 -1.38
N LEU A 556 -44.40 -10.24 -1.16
CA LEU A 556 -43.22 -11.09 -1.03
C LEU A 556 -42.54 -10.96 0.34
N VAL A 557 -41.98 -12.07 0.84
CA VAL A 557 -41.15 -12.15 2.06
C VAL A 557 -39.73 -12.57 1.68
N LEU A 558 -38.74 -11.76 2.06
CA LEU A 558 -37.34 -11.94 1.67
C LEU A 558 -36.51 -12.56 2.80
N GLN A 559 -36.27 -13.87 2.74
CA GLN A 559 -35.40 -14.55 3.70
C GLN A 559 -33.92 -14.29 3.35
N THR A 560 -33.12 -13.85 4.32
CA THR A 560 -31.69 -13.56 4.14
C THR A 560 -30.75 -14.55 4.83
N LYS A 561 -31.26 -15.34 5.79
CA LYS A 561 -30.55 -16.35 6.60
C LYS A 561 -31.53 -17.49 6.93
N PRO A 562 -31.06 -18.75 7.13
CA PRO A 562 -29.69 -19.21 6.97
C PRO A 562 -29.23 -19.28 5.50
N TYR A 563 -30.16 -19.24 4.56
CA TYR A 563 -29.93 -19.07 3.11
C TYR A 563 -30.84 -17.97 2.56
N LYS A 564 -30.51 -17.46 1.36
CA LYS A 564 -31.39 -16.55 0.62
C LYS A 564 -32.57 -17.33 0.04
N SER A 565 -33.79 -16.83 0.21
CA SER A 565 -34.98 -17.29 -0.51
C SER A 565 -36.00 -16.17 -0.62
N VAL A 566 -36.96 -16.33 -1.53
CA VAL A 566 -38.15 -15.47 -1.66
C VAL A 566 -39.37 -16.35 -1.44
N PHE A 567 -40.30 -15.89 -0.61
CA PHE A 567 -41.58 -16.53 -0.38
C PHE A 567 -42.72 -15.58 -0.76
N THR A 568 -43.87 -16.12 -1.17
CA THR A 568 -45.11 -15.34 -1.31
C THR A 568 -45.79 -15.11 0.04
N ALA A 569 -46.42 -13.95 0.23
CA ALA A 569 -47.29 -13.64 1.37
C ALA A 569 -48.80 -13.79 1.04
N LYS A 570 -49.13 -13.84 -0.25
CA LYS A 570 -50.49 -13.93 -0.80
C LYS A 570 -50.51 -14.86 -2.02
N GLN A 571 -51.70 -15.23 -2.50
CA GLN A 571 -51.82 -16.00 -3.74
C GLN A 571 -51.47 -15.14 -4.98
N TYR A 572 -50.89 -15.78 -6.00
CA TYR A 572 -50.63 -15.19 -7.32
C TYR A 572 -51.10 -16.14 -8.43
N ALA A 573 -51.95 -15.67 -9.33
CA ALA A 573 -52.29 -16.41 -10.55
C ALA A 573 -51.09 -16.51 -11.51
N LYS A 574 -51.09 -17.50 -12.40
CA LYS A 574 -50.02 -17.76 -13.38
C LYS A 574 -49.67 -16.49 -14.18
N GLY A 575 -48.37 -16.18 -14.27
CA GLY A 575 -47.84 -15.00 -14.97
C GLY A 575 -48.12 -13.63 -14.34
N LYS A 576 -48.70 -13.55 -13.13
CA LYS A 576 -49.01 -12.28 -12.44
C LYS A 576 -47.94 -11.81 -11.45
N LEU A 577 -47.01 -12.67 -11.05
CA LEU A 577 -45.81 -12.26 -10.31
C LEU A 577 -44.71 -11.93 -11.32
N ILE A 578 -44.20 -10.69 -11.29
CA ILE A 578 -43.11 -10.23 -12.15
C ILE A 578 -41.98 -9.70 -11.28
N LEU A 579 -40.75 -10.17 -11.50
CA LEU A 579 -39.53 -9.67 -10.84
C LEU A 579 -38.55 -9.09 -11.88
N VAL A 580 -37.97 -7.94 -11.57
CA VAL A 580 -37.00 -7.22 -12.41
C VAL A 580 -35.56 -7.52 -11.96
N PRO A 581 -34.59 -7.77 -12.86
CA PRO A 581 -33.19 -8.07 -12.52
C PRO A 581 -32.38 -6.82 -12.11
N SER A 582 -32.97 -5.88 -11.38
CA SER A 582 -32.35 -4.60 -11.02
C SER A 582 -30.97 -4.77 -10.39
N THR A 583 -29.97 -4.05 -10.90
CA THR A 583 -28.58 -4.18 -10.45
C THR A 583 -27.77 -2.91 -10.72
N SER A 584 -26.83 -2.60 -9.84
CA SER A 584 -25.80 -1.56 -10.06
C SER A 584 -24.58 -2.08 -10.84
N ARG A 585 -24.66 -3.30 -11.40
CA ARG A 585 -23.54 -4.01 -12.05
C ARG A 585 -23.95 -4.48 -13.45
N ILE A 586 -23.74 -3.59 -14.41
CA ILE A 586 -23.91 -3.83 -15.85
C ILE A 586 -22.51 -3.92 -16.46
N GLU A 587 -22.11 -5.08 -16.97
CA GLU A 587 -20.72 -5.36 -17.38
C GLU A 587 -20.67 -6.07 -18.73
N ARG A 588 -19.57 -5.90 -19.50
CA ARG A 588 -19.39 -6.54 -20.83
C ARG A 588 -19.09 -8.05 -20.79
N LYS A 589 -18.93 -8.64 -19.61
CA LYS A 589 -18.50 -10.04 -19.43
C LYS A 589 -19.48 -10.80 -18.54
N ALA A 590 -19.91 -11.98 -18.97
CA ALA A 590 -20.74 -12.88 -18.16
C ALA A 590 -20.09 -13.28 -16.83
N CYS A 591 -20.90 -13.58 -15.82
CA CYS A 591 -20.48 -14.23 -14.58
C CYS A 591 -21.49 -15.30 -14.15
N PRO A 592 -21.17 -16.21 -13.21
CA PRO A 592 -22.08 -17.29 -12.80
C PRO A 592 -23.44 -16.78 -12.31
N GLY A 593 -24.44 -16.86 -13.19
CA GLY A 593 -25.81 -16.42 -12.92
C GLY A 593 -26.13 -14.96 -13.25
N SER A 594 -25.32 -14.27 -14.05
CA SER A 594 -25.76 -13.03 -14.74
C SER A 594 -26.88 -13.29 -15.74
N VAL A 595 -27.61 -12.24 -16.12
CA VAL A 595 -28.60 -12.24 -17.20
C VAL A 595 -27.99 -11.50 -18.40
N ALA A 596 -27.99 -12.12 -19.58
CA ALA A 596 -27.55 -11.47 -20.82
C ALA A 596 -28.61 -10.49 -21.35
N LEU A 597 -28.17 -9.46 -22.07
CA LEU A 597 -29.03 -8.46 -22.73
C LEU A 597 -28.89 -8.44 -24.27
N GLY A 598 -28.10 -9.34 -24.86
CA GLY A 598 -27.67 -9.23 -26.26
C GLY A 598 -26.71 -8.06 -26.45
N SER A 599 -26.62 -7.56 -27.69
CA SER A 599 -25.81 -6.38 -28.06
C SER A 599 -26.64 -5.09 -28.07
N ILE A 600 -26.14 -4.00 -27.49
CA ILE A 600 -26.79 -2.68 -27.55
C ILE A 600 -25.75 -1.66 -28.03
N ARG A 601 -25.95 -1.08 -29.22
CA ARG A 601 -24.94 -0.27 -29.94
C ARG A 601 -23.58 -0.99 -29.99
N ASP A 602 -23.58 -2.20 -30.56
CA ASP A 602 -22.40 -3.07 -30.74
C ASP A 602 -21.70 -3.53 -29.43
N ILE A 603 -22.26 -3.21 -28.26
CA ILE A 603 -21.75 -3.61 -26.96
C ILE A 603 -22.61 -4.74 -26.39
N GLY A 604 -22.06 -5.95 -26.33
CA GLY A 604 -22.63 -7.08 -25.59
C GLY A 604 -22.65 -6.83 -24.08
N LEU A 605 -23.81 -7.00 -23.42
CA LEU A 605 -24.00 -6.65 -22.01
C LEU A 605 -24.62 -7.74 -21.13
N TYR A 606 -24.19 -7.76 -19.87
CA TYR A 606 -24.66 -8.69 -18.84
C TYR A 606 -25.01 -7.97 -17.53
N LEU A 607 -26.20 -8.24 -17.00
CA LEU A 607 -26.63 -7.82 -15.66
C LEU A 607 -26.09 -8.81 -14.62
N TRP A 608 -25.20 -8.35 -13.73
CA TRP A 608 -24.61 -9.18 -12.69
C TRP A 608 -25.45 -9.20 -11.41
N PRO A 609 -25.49 -10.33 -10.67
CA PRO A 609 -26.19 -10.41 -9.40
C PRO A 609 -25.70 -9.38 -8.37
N CYS A 610 -26.62 -8.56 -7.86
CA CYS A 610 -26.37 -7.61 -6.78
C CYS A 610 -27.15 -7.99 -5.52
N TYR A 611 -26.55 -7.79 -4.34
CA TYR A 611 -27.16 -8.08 -3.04
C TYR A 611 -26.39 -7.41 -1.89
N GLY A 612 -27.07 -6.53 -1.16
CA GLY A 612 -26.63 -5.96 0.11
C GLY A 612 -27.78 -5.99 1.11
N PRO A 613 -27.75 -6.82 2.17
CA PRO A 613 -28.76 -6.75 3.22
C PRO A 613 -28.45 -5.57 4.16
N PRO A 614 -29.47 -4.99 4.82
CA PRO A 614 -29.29 -4.03 5.91
C PRO A 614 -28.27 -4.49 6.95
N LYS A 615 -27.54 -3.53 7.51
CA LYS A 615 -26.63 -3.79 8.64
C LYS A 615 -27.47 -4.07 9.90
N ARG A 616 -26.85 -4.63 10.94
CA ARG A 616 -27.59 -4.96 12.18
C ARG A 616 -28.08 -3.71 12.91
N ASP A 617 -27.38 -2.60 12.69
CA ASP A 617 -27.41 -1.40 13.49
C ASP A 617 -28.42 -0.37 12.94
N GLY A 618 -29.42 -0.84 12.16
CA GLY A 618 -30.40 -0.02 11.44
C GLY A 618 -29.87 0.70 10.19
N ASP A 619 -28.54 0.82 10.04
CA ASP A 619 -27.90 1.52 8.93
C ASP A 619 -28.18 0.85 7.56
N LEU A 620 -28.91 1.60 6.72
CA LEU A 620 -29.32 1.21 5.37
C LEU A 620 -28.29 1.55 4.29
N ASP A 621 -27.22 2.31 4.56
CA ASP A 621 -26.29 2.79 3.53
C ASP A 621 -25.57 1.62 2.81
N GLY A 622 -25.72 1.54 1.49
CA GLY A 622 -25.24 0.42 0.67
C GLY A 622 -26.11 -0.85 0.72
N SER A 623 -27.35 -0.77 1.24
CA SER A 623 -28.34 -1.84 1.12
C SER A 623 -28.92 -1.91 -0.29
N PHE A 624 -29.13 -3.13 -0.78
CA PHE A 624 -29.69 -3.43 -2.09
C PHE A 624 -30.35 -4.81 -2.04
N LEU A 625 -31.67 -4.86 -1.83
CA LEU A 625 -32.47 -6.08 -1.73
C LEU A 625 -33.39 -6.23 -2.95
N CYS A 626 -32.85 -6.77 -4.04
CA CYS A 626 -33.64 -7.12 -5.24
C CYS A 626 -34.09 -8.59 -5.14
N PRO A 627 -35.41 -8.90 -5.20
CA PRO A 627 -35.92 -10.27 -5.07
C PRO A 627 -35.41 -11.23 -6.16
N PHE A 628 -35.22 -10.75 -7.40
CA PHE A 628 -34.73 -11.55 -8.52
C PHE A 628 -33.42 -12.28 -8.19
N TRP A 629 -32.46 -11.58 -7.57
CA TRP A 629 -31.16 -12.15 -7.14
C TRP A 629 -31.21 -12.93 -5.81
N MET A 630 -32.40 -13.17 -5.27
CA MET A 630 -32.67 -13.96 -4.07
C MET A 630 -33.48 -15.23 -4.32
N VAL A 631 -34.06 -15.40 -5.51
CA VAL A 631 -34.77 -16.64 -5.92
C VAL A 631 -33.83 -17.84 -5.90
N LYS A 632 -34.33 -18.97 -5.38
CA LYS A 632 -33.58 -20.21 -5.20
C LYS A 632 -33.43 -20.93 -6.54
N ARG A 633 -32.29 -21.58 -6.77
CA ARG A 633 -32.04 -22.37 -7.99
C ARG A 633 -32.27 -23.86 -7.72
N THR A 634 -32.99 -24.54 -8.61
CA THR A 634 -33.23 -25.98 -8.59
C THR A 634 -32.68 -26.64 -9.85
N ASN A 635 -32.14 -27.85 -9.73
CA ASN A 635 -31.71 -28.68 -10.85
C ASN A 635 -32.78 -29.71 -11.28
N LYS A 636 -34.01 -29.59 -10.76
CA LYS A 636 -35.18 -30.36 -11.16
C LYS A 636 -36.22 -29.40 -11.71
N GLU A 637 -36.67 -29.64 -12.92
CA GLU A 637 -37.69 -28.84 -13.60
C GLU A 637 -39.04 -28.89 -12.87
N SER A 638 -39.43 -30.08 -12.38
CA SER A 638 -40.65 -30.30 -11.59
C SER A 638 -40.68 -29.62 -10.22
N GLU A 639 -39.57 -29.01 -9.76
CA GLU A 639 -39.54 -28.18 -8.55
C GLU A 639 -39.53 -26.67 -8.87
N ALA A 640 -39.49 -26.26 -10.14
CA ALA A 640 -39.50 -24.86 -10.52
C ALA A 640 -40.92 -24.31 -10.60
N ASN A 641 -41.08 -23.06 -10.17
CA ASN A 641 -42.35 -22.33 -10.21
C ASN A 641 -42.20 -20.89 -10.73
N VAL A 642 -40.97 -20.47 -11.06
CA VAL A 642 -40.65 -19.24 -11.80
C VAL A 642 -39.64 -19.51 -12.91
N GLU A 643 -39.75 -18.76 -14.01
CA GLU A 643 -38.85 -18.79 -15.18
C GLU A 643 -38.34 -17.38 -15.49
N VAL A 644 -37.15 -17.26 -16.11
CA VAL A 644 -36.69 -15.98 -16.69
C VAL A 644 -37.03 -16.01 -18.19
N ARG A 645 -37.89 -15.09 -18.64
CA ARG A 645 -38.21 -14.96 -20.07
C ARG A 645 -37.18 -14.08 -20.74
N GLN A 646 -36.24 -14.73 -21.42
CA GLN A 646 -35.29 -14.07 -22.31
C GLN A 646 -36.02 -13.60 -23.57
N LEU A 647 -35.97 -12.30 -23.83
CA LEU A 647 -36.76 -11.64 -24.89
C LEU A 647 -36.00 -11.54 -26.23
N ILE A 648 -34.68 -11.72 -26.20
CA ILE A 648 -33.72 -11.59 -27.31
C ILE A 648 -32.57 -12.57 -27.03
N ALA A 649 -32.06 -13.25 -28.06
CA ALA A 649 -30.96 -14.21 -27.92
C ALA A 649 -29.61 -13.51 -27.62
N GLU A 650 -28.59 -14.25 -27.15
CA GLU A 650 -27.32 -13.64 -26.70
C GLU A 650 -26.49 -13.02 -27.85
N ASP A 651 -26.78 -13.44 -29.08
CA ASP A 651 -26.16 -13.06 -30.36
C ASP A 651 -26.91 -11.94 -31.11
N GLN A 652 -28.07 -11.49 -30.62
CA GLN A 652 -28.94 -10.54 -31.32
C GLN A 652 -28.85 -9.10 -30.78
N GLU A 653 -29.14 -8.14 -31.66
CA GLU A 653 -29.23 -6.71 -31.33
C GLU A 653 -30.48 -6.38 -30.49
N ASN A 654 -30.30 -5.49 -29.52
CA ASN A 654 -31.27 -5.06 -28.55
C ASN A 654 -31.33 -3.52 -28.48
N ASN A 655 -31.48 -2.88 -29.64
CA ASN A 655 -31.54 -1.42 -29.77
C ASN A 655 -32.76 -0.78 -29.09
N SER A 656 -33.73 -1.58 -28.61
CA SER A 656 -34.85 -1.13 -27.77
C SER A 656 -34.64 -1.33 -26.25
N VAL A 657 -33.45 -1.76 -25.81
CA VAL A 657 -33.08 -1.93 -24.38
C VAL A 657 -34.07 -2.84 -23.62
N ARG A 658 -34.51 -3.93 -24.24
CA ARG A 658 -35.40 -4.95 -23.64
C ARG A 658 -34.63 -5.72 -22.58
N ILE A 659 -35.17 -5.80 -21.36
CA ILE A 659 -34.56 -6.49 -20.23
C ILE A 659 -35.35 -7.76 -19.94
N PRO A 660 -34.72 -8.96 -19.85
CA PRO A 660 -35.40 -10.19 -19.45
C PRO A 660 -36.02 -10.10 -18.05
N LEU A 661 -37.25 -10.55 -17.89
CA LEU A 661 -38.01 -10.51 -16.63
C LEU A 661 -38.33 -11.92 -16.13
N MET A 662 -38.48 -12.07 -14.82
CA MET A 662 -38.85 -13.36 -14.20
C MET A 662 -40.35 -13.42 -13.90
N TYR A 663 -41.01 -14.51 -14.31
CA TYR A 663 -42.45 -14.73 -14.20
C TYR A 663 -42.77 -16.03 -13.48
N ASN A 664 -43.93 -16.14 -12.82
CA ASN A 664 -44.42 -17.42 -12.27
C ASN A 664 -45.10 -18.30 -13.33
N ILE A 665 -44.68 -19.56 -13.43
CA ILE A 665 -45.16 -20.52 -14.44
C ILE A 665 -46.37 -21.35 -14.01
N SER A 666 -46.65 -21.36 -12.71
CA SER A 666 -47.85 -21.93 -12.08
C SER A 666 -48.62 -20.85 -11.33
N ALA A 667 -49.82 -21.17 -10.85
CA ALA A 667 -50.35 -20.46 -9.69
C ALA A 667 -49.42 -20.67 -8.48
N LEU A 668 -49.38 -19.71 -7.56
CA LEU A 668 -48.60 -19.76 -6.33
C LEU A 668 -49.53 -19.48 -5.14
N ASP A 669 -49.52 -20.36 -4.14
CA ASP A 669 -50.22 -20.12 -2.87
C ASP A 669 -49.41 -19.22 -1.94
N ALA A 670 -50.00 -18.75 -0.84
CA ALA A 670 -49.27 -18.05 0.21
C ALA A 670 -48.21 -18.99 0.86
N SER A 671 -47.09 -18.41 1.30
CA SER A 671 -45.90 -19.12 1.82
C SER A 671 -45.16 -20.03 0.82
N THR A 672 -45.41 -19.92 -0.49
CA THR A 672 -44.70 -20.68 -1.52
C THR A 672 -43.28 -20.16 -1.72
N GLU A 673 -42.27 -21.04 -1.64
CA GLU A 673 -40.86 -20.71 -1.93
C GLU A 673 -40.63 -20.61 -3.46
N LEU A 674 -40.07 -19.49 -3.93
CA LEU A 674 -39.76 -19.29 -5.35
C LEU A 674 -38.49 -20.04 -5.78
N LYS A 675 -38.62 -20.84 -6.83
CA LYS A 675 -37.58 -21.72 -7.39
C LYS A 675 -37.48 -21.57 -8.91
N LEU A 676 -36.29 -21.22 -9.38
CA LEU A 676 -35.92 -21.14 -10.80
C LEU A 676 -35.17 -22.40 -11.23
N PHE A 677 -35.57 -23.03 -12.34
CA PHE A 677 -34.83 -24.14 -12.93
C PHE A 677 -33.49 -23.66 -13.52
N VAL A 678 -32.43 -24.43 -13.27
CA VAL A 678 -31.13 -24.27 -13.94
C VAL A 678 -30.58 -25.67 -14.25
N PRO A 679 -30.32 -26.01 -15.52
CA PRO A 679 -29.71 -27.28 -15.88
C PRO A 679 -28.38 -27.52 -15.13
N LYS A 680 -28.08 -28.79 -14.82
CA LYS A 680 -26.70 -29.15 -14.49
C LYS A 680 -25.85 -29.01 -15.75
N PRO A 681 -24.67 -28.36 -15.72
CA PRO A 681 -23.71 -28.54 -16.79
C PRO A 681 -23.36 -30.02 -16.87
N GLN A 682 -23.42 -30.61 -18.06
CA GLN A 682 -22.86 -31.94 -18.27
C GLN A 682 -21.36 -31.86 -17.96
N LYS A 683 -20.87 -32.84 -17.20
CA LYS A 683 -19.47 -33.21 -17.32
C LYS A 683 -19.36 -34.04 -18.59
N GLU A 684 -18.47 -33.65 -19.47
CA GLU A 684 -17.77 -34.63 -20.28
C GLU A 684 -16.94 -35.48 -19.31
N ASP A 685 -17.24 -36.77 -19.23
CA ASP A 685 -16.37 -37.70 -18.53
C ASP A 685 -15.10 -37.90 -19.38
N PRO A 686 -13.91 -38.05 -18.76
CA PRO A 686 -12.65 -38.14 -19.49
C PRO A 686 -12.64 -39.34 -20.42
N GLU A 687 -12.20 -39.11 -21.67
CA GLU A 687 -12.12 -40.12 -22.73
C GLU A 687 -11.35 -41.37 -22.26
N ALA A 688 -11.93 -42.55 -22.54
CA ALA A 688 -11.37 -43.82 -22.09
C ALA A 688 -10.07 -44.14 -22.85
N LEU A 689 -8.98 -44.39 -22.11
CA LEU A 689 -7.65 -44.63 -22.68
C LEU A 689 -7.60 -45.94 -23.50
N VAL A 690 -7.67 -45.82 -24.83
CA VAL A 690 -7.42 -46.92 -25.76
C VAL A 690 -5.90 -47.08 -25.99
N PRO A 691 -5.33 -48.29 -25.86
CA PRO A 691 -3.90 -48.51 -26.12
C PRO A 691 -3.55 -48.33 -27.61
N VAL A 692 -2.63 -47.42 -27.91
CA VAL A 692 -2.09 -47.24 -29.27
C VAL A 692 -1.02 -48.31 -29.54
N PRO A 693 -1.13 -49.10 -30.63
CA PRO A 693 -0.10 -50.09 -30.98
C PRO A 693 1.18 -49.40 -31.46
N GLN A 694 2.34 -49.89 -31.03
CA GLN A 694 3.63 -49.27 -31.36
C GLN A 694 3.98 -49.44 -32.86
N PRO A 695 4.33 -48.35 -33.58
CA PRO A 695 4.83 -48.45 -34.95
C PRO A 695 6.25 -49.01 -34.98
N LYS A 696 6.49 -50.00 -35.85
CA LYS A 696 7.84 -50.55 -36.10
C LYS A 696 8.71 -49.55 -36.84
N ARG A 697 10.01 -49.54 -36.55
CA ARG A 697 11.03 -48.71 -37.22
C ARG A 697 11.01 -48.92 -38.75
N GLN A 698 10.97 -47.81 -39.49
CA GLN A 698 11.58 -47.69 -40.82
C GLN A 698 12.50 -46.44 -40.86
N ARG A 699 13.27 -46.29 -41.95
CA ARG A 699 14.49 -45.45 -42.03
C ARG A 699 14.57 -44.79 -43.41
N THR A 700 15.38 -43.72 -43.53
CA THR A 700 15.59 -42.88 -44.74
C THR A 700 14.42 -41.93 -45.06
N LYS A 701 14.59 -40.78 -45.71
CA LYS A 701 15.78 -39.96 -46.09
C LYS A 701 15.29 -38.50 -46.12
N GLY A 702 16.15 -37.50 -45.87
CA GLY A 702 15.71 -36.09 -45.73
C GLY A 702 15.88 -35.24 -47.00
N GLN A 703 15.16 -34.12 -47.07
CA GLN A 703 15.54 -32.93 -47.87
C GLN A 703 14.86 -31.64 -47.36
N HIS A 704 15.17 -30.52 -48.02
CA HIS A 704 15.01 -29.13 -47.56
C HIS A 704 13.59 -28.63 -47.25
N TRP A 705 13.51 -27.60 -46.40
CA TRP A 705 12.42 -26.60 -46.41
C TRP A 705 12.77 -25.44 -47.36
N LEU A 706 11.79 -24.88 -48.07
CA LEU A 706 11.80 -23.50 -48.57
C LEU A 706 10.42 -23.09 -49.12
N ALA A 707 10.05 -21.81 -48.89
CA ALA A 707 9.01 -21.01 -49.53
C ALA A 707 7.59 -21.59 -49.76
N CYS A 708 6.60 -20.97 -49.10
CA CYS A 708 5.30 -20.66 -49.69
C CYS A 708 4.87 -19.24 -49.24
N PHE A 709 4.88 -18.29 -50.17
CA PHE A 709 4.34 -16.92 -50.01
C PHE A 709 3.76 -16.50 -51.36
N LEU A 710 2.75 -15.63 -51.36
CA LEU A 710 1.95 -15.20 -52.52
C LEU A 710 1.04 -16.28 -53.16
N ASN A 711 -0.27 -16.15 -52.96
CA ASN A 711 -1.23 -15.91 -54.06
C ASN A 711 -2.66 -15.70 -53.53
N SER A 712 -3.30 -14.59 -53.93
CA SER A 712 -4.74 -14.48 -54.27
C SER A 712 -5.17 -13.00 -54.35
N MET A 713 -5.25 -12.47 -55.57
CA MET A 713 -5.96 -11.23 -55.90
C MET A 713 -6.45 -11.33 -57.35
N ALA A 714 -7.73 -11.02 -57.60
CA ALA A 714 -8.23 -10.26 -58.77
C ALA A 714 -9.77 -10.22 -58.79
N GLU A 715 -10.31 -9.26 -59.56
CA GLU A 715 -11.69 -9.17 -60.09
C GLU A 715 -12.85 -8.96 -59.09
N ALA A 716 -13.83 -8.07 -59.31
CA ALA A 716 -14.07 -7.03 -60.35
C ALA A 716 -15.08 -6.00 -59.74
N ALA A 717 -14.97 -4.65 -59.82
CA ALA A 717 -15.03 -3.70 -60.96
C ALA A 717 -16.16 -2.64 -60.67
N PRO A 718 -16.24 -1.46 -61.33
CA PRO A 718 -16.64 -0.21 -60.65
C PRO A 718 -17.77 0.66 -61.28
N SER A 719 -18.03 1.83 -60.66
CA SER A 719 -18.81 3.00 -61.14
C SER A 719 -18.31 4.23 -60.33
N GLU A 720 -17.75 5.32 -60.89
CA GLU A 720 -18.38 6.49 -61.56
C GLU A 720 -19.27 7.37 -60.63
N ALA A 721 -19.21 8.72 -60.59
CA ALA A 721 -18.32 9.72 -61.23
C ALA A 721 -18.32 11.09 -60.46
N ALA A 722 -17.57 12.10 -60.93
CA ALA A 722 -17.46 13.49 -60.39
C ALA A 722 -18.58 14.43 -60.97
N PRO A 723 -18.64 15.80 -60.83
CA PRO A 723 -17.65 16.87 -60.49
C PRO A 723 -17.99 17.68 -59.20
N ALA A 724 -17.17 18.53 -58.57
CA ALA A 724 -16.26 19.63 -58.96
C ALA A 724 -16.95 20.99 -59.31
N ALA A 725 -16.64 22.04 -58.52
CA ALA A 725 -16.96 23.46 -58.73
C ALA A 725 -15.90 24.35 -58.02
N ALA A 726 -15.77 25.62 -58.41
CA ALA A 726 -14.59 26.48 -58.16
C ALA A 726 -14.88 27.76 -57.34
N PRO A 727 -13.86 28.46 -56.78
CA PRO A 727 -13.97 29.76 -56.08
C PRO A 727 -14.00 30.95 -57.10
N PRO A 728 -13.88 32.26 -56.75
CA PRO A 728 -13.68 32.90 -55.43
C PRO A 728 -14.58 34.13 -55.14
N SER A 729 -14.29 34.85 -54.05
CA SER A 729 -14.40 36.32 -53.96
C SER A 729 -13.65 36.87 -52.75
N ASP A 730 -12.69 37.77 -52.95
CA ASP A 730 -11.85 38.36 -51.89
C ASP A 730 -12.48 39.57 -51.17
N ALA A 731 -12.18 39.70 -49.87
CA ALA A 731 -12.00 40.98 -49.19
C ALA A 731 -11.23 40.78 -47.85
N GLU A 732 -10.03 41.37 -47.79
CA GLU A 732 -9.33 42.03 -46.65
C GLU A 732 -9.81 41.81 -45.19
N LEU A 733 -8.95 41.77 -44.15
CA LEU A 733 -7.49 41.77 -44.03
C LEU A 733 -7.13 41.39 -42.57
N ASP A 734 -6.06 40.61 -42.34
CA ASP A 734 -4.94 40.89 -41.40
C ASP A 734 -4.13 39.60 -41.09
N THR A 735 -2.82 39.74 -40.92
CA THR A 735 -1.86 38.64 -40.72
C THR A 735 -1.23 38.70 -39.31
N GLY A 736 -1.95 38.19 -38.32
CA GLY A 736 -1.46 38.11 -36.93
C GLY A 736 -0.61 36.86 -36.64
N PRO A 737 0.49 36.97 -35.86
CA PRO A 737 1.19 35.80 -35.32
C PRO A 737 0.29 35.01 -34.36
N GLY A 738 0.63 33.73 -34.13
CA GLY A 738 -0.15 32.79 -33.30
C GLY A 738 -0.14 33.06 -31.79
N PHE A 739 -0.39 34.29 -31.36
CA PHE A 739 -0.53 34.68 -29.96
C PHE A 739 -1.85 34.18 -29.39
N LYS A 740 -1.77 33.32 -28.36
CA LYS A 740 -2.92 33.03 -27.51
C LYS A 740 -3.03 34.13 -26.46
N LEU A 741 -3.98 35.06 -26.62
CA LEU A 741 -4.32 35.99 -25.55
C LEU A 741 -4.91 35.22 -24.36
N GLU A 742 -4.29 35.36 -23.20
CA GLU A 742 -4.82 34.86 -21.92
C GLU A 742 -4.85 36.00 -20.91
N SER A 743 -6.06 36.38 -20.48
CA SER A 743 -6.26 37.42 -19.47
C SER A 743 -6.05 36.84 -18.06
N HIS A 744 -4.84 37.00 -17.53
CA HIS A 744 -4.49 36.61 -16.16
C HIS A 744 -4.70 37.76 -15.18
N TRP A 745 -5.26 37.49 -14.00
CA TRP A 745 -5.29 38.48 -12.92
C TRP A 745 -3.88 38.66 -12.34
N ALA A 746 -3.42 39.91 -12.25
CA ALA A 746 -2.14 40.28 -11.66
C ALA A 746 -2.37 41.05 -10.36
N ILE A 747 -1.98 40.47 -9.23
CA ILE A 747 -1.98 41.15 -7.94
C ILE A 747 -0.60 41.78 -7.74
N VAL A 748 -0.54 43.10 -7.73
CA VAL A 748 0.68 43.88 -7.51
C VAL A 748 0.65 44.47 -6.10
N HIS A 749 1.76 44.41 -5.38
CA HIS A 749 1.91 45.06 -4.07
C HIS A 749 3.37 45.51 -3.91
N LYS A 750 3.58 46.83 -3.91
CA LYS A 750 4.93 47.44 -4.02
C LYS A 750 5.62 46.92 -5.30
N MET A 751 6.77 46.26 -5.20
CA MET A 751 7.50 45.72 -6.36
C MET A 751 7.25 44.22 -6.63
N ASP A 752 6.38 43.56 -5.85
CA ASP A 752 6.04 42.15 -6.02
C ASP A 752 4.74 41.98 -6.84
N THR A 753 4.77 41.07 -7.82
CA THR A 753 3.60 40.65 -8.60
C THR A 753 3.31 39.16 -8.39
N TRP A 754 2.03 38.79 -8.25
CA TRP A 754 1.55 37.42 -8.14
C TRP A 754 0.34 37.20 -9.04
N TYR A 755 0.30 36.04 -9.71
CA TYR A 755 -0.77 35.64 -10.61
C TYR A 755 -1.52 34.45 -9.97
N PRO A 756 -2.64 34.68 -9.26
CA PRO A 756 -3.44 33.61 -8.66
C PRO A 756 -4.31 32.88 -9.69
N ASP A 757 -4.65 31.61 -9.41
CA ASP A 757 -5.85 30.99 -9.99
C ASP A 757 -7.08 31.78 -9.46
N VAL A 758 -7.87 32.38 -10.36
CA VAL A 758 -9.13 33.09 -10.03
C VAL A 758 -10.32 32.34 -10.62
N VAL A 759 -11.40 32.21 -9.84
CA VAL A 759 -12.68 31.64 -10.30
C VAL A 759 -13.83 32.53 -9.84
N THR A 760 -14.64 33.00 -10.80
CA THR A 760 -15.90 33.72 -10.51
C THR A 760 -17.01 32.73 -10.16
N ARG A 761 -17.75 32.95 -9.07
CA ARG A 761 -18.95 32.19 -8.68
C ARG A 761 -20.02 33.15 -8.16
N SER A 762 -21.22 33.07 -8.73
CA SER A 762 -22.37 33.88 -8.32
C SER A 762 -22.10 35.41 -8.31
N GLY A 763 -21.28 35.89 -9.25
CA GLY A 763 -20.84 37.28 -9.37
C GLY A 763 -19.56 37.62 -8.60
N ASP A 764 -19.26 36.90 -7.51
CA ASP A 764 -18.06 37.13 -6.69
C ASP A 764 -16.82 36.45 -7.30
N ASN A 765 -15.66 37.12 -7.24
CA ASN A 765 -14.36 36.55 -7.65
C ASN A 765 -13.64 35.91 -6.45
N PHE A 766 -13.12 34.69 -6.62
CA PHE A 766 -12.38 33.97 -5.58
C PHE A 766 -10.96 33.63 -6.04
N ILE A 767 -9.97 33.95 -5.21
CA ILE A 767 -8.57 33.55 -5.37
C ILE A 767 -8.29 32.22 -4.66
N LYS A 768 -7.43 31.41 -5.28
CA LYS A 768 -6.92 30.19 -4.68
C LYS A 768 -5.71 30.44 -3.78
N LEU A 769 -5.84 30.04 -2.52
CA LEU A 769 -4.79 30.13 -1.51
C LEU A 769 -4.36 28.73 -1.07
N SER A 770 -3.08 28.42 -1.22
CA SER A 770 -2.51 27.10 -0.90
C SER A 770 -1.26 27.23 -0.05
N LYS A 771 -1.20 26.42 1.02
CA LYS A 771 -0.05 26.30 1.94
C LYS A 771 1.28 25.99 1.24
N PHE A 772 1.21 25.44 0.02
CA PHE A 772 2.34 24.96 -0.76
C PHE A 772 2.39 25.57 -2.19
N ASP A 773 1.75 26.72 -2.44
CA ASP A 773 2.07 27.50 -3.65
C ASP A 773 3.37 28.30 -3.42
N ARG A 774 4.30 28.18 -4.38
CA ARG A 774 5.59 28.87 -4.39
C ARG A 774 5.46 30.35 -4.71
N HIS A 775 4.47 30.73 -5.51
CA HIS A 775 4.29 32.12 -5.95
C HIS A 775 3.61 32.95 -4.86
N PHE A 776 2.51 32.44 -4.29
CA PHE A 776 1.86 33.03 -3.10
C PHE A 776 2.84 33.18 -1.93
N VAL A 777 3.60 32.14 -1.56
CA VAL A 777 4.58 32.23 -0.47
C VAL A 777 5.69 33.24 -0.78
N LYS A 778 6.18 33.32 -2.03
CA LYS A 778 7.15 34.35 -2.46
C LYS A 778 6.55 35.76 -2.33
N PHE A 779 5.31 35.97 -2.77
CA PHE A 779 4.60 37.25 -2.71
C PHE A 779 4.32 37.73 -1.28
N CYS A 780 4.07 36.80 -0.35
CA CYS A 780 3.90 37.14 1.07
C CYS A 780 5.23 37.38 1.79
N LEU A 781 6.24 36.52 1.61
CA LEU A 781 7.50 36.54 2.38
C LEU A 781 8.67 37.26 1.70
N GLN A 782 8.49 37.74 0.46
CA GLN A 782 9.53 38.28 -0.44
C GLN A 782 10.73 37.36 -0.67
N LYS A 783 10.60 36.08 -0.32
CA LYS A 783 11.65 35.05 -0.33
C LYS A 783 11.06 33.76 -0.90
N PRO A 784 11.80 32.99 -1.72
CA PRO A 784 11.29 31.73 -2.24
C PRO A 784 10.93 30.77 -1.10
N MET A 785 9.89 29.97 -1.32
CA MET A 785 9.48 28.94 -0.36
C MET A 785 10.63 27.96 -0.13
N ASP A 786 10.95 27.73 1.14
CA ASP A 786 11.91 26.74 1.58
C ASP A 786 11.19 25.71 2.47
N LEU A 787 11.59 24.46 2.34
CA LEU A 787 11.04 23.31 3.05
C LEU A 787 12.15 22.44 3.69
N SER A 788 13.39 22.95 3.73
CA SER A 788 14.52 22.35 4.46
C SER A 788 14.30 22.40 5.97
N LYS A 789 15.00 21.53 6.72
CA LYS A 789 14.91 21.52 8.19
C LYS A 789 15.40 22.86 8.75
N GLY A 790 14.58 23.51 9.57
CA GLY A 790 14.91 24.78 10.25
C GLY A 790 14.58 26.06 9.47
N VAL A 791 14.38 26.01 8.15
CA VAL A 791 14.06 27.22 7.36
C VAL A 791 12.55 27.38 7.20
N GLY A 792 11.92 28.06 8.16
CA GLY A 792 10.47 28.30 8.19
C GLY A 792 9.96 29.28 7.12
N ARG A 793 9.94 28.90 5.83
CA ARG A 793 9.46 29.74 4.72
C ARG A 793 8.33 29.07 3.93
N SER A 794 7.17 28.90 4.56
CA SER A 794 5.95 28.36 3.94
C SER A 794 4.68 28.99 4.52
N ALA A 795 3.53 28.78 3.87
CA ALA A 795 2.23 29.13 4.44
C ALA A 795 1.64 28.01 5.33
N ASN A 796 2.47 27.07 5.81
CA ASN A 796 2.04 25.96 6.67
C ASN A 796 2.04 26.34 8.17
N SER A 797 1.26 27.36 8.53
CA SER A 797 1.01 27.75 9.92
C SER A 797 -0.27 27.11 10.49
N THR A 798 -0.37 27.08 11.82
CA THR A 798 -1.58 26.69 12.57
C THR A 798 -2.75 27.65 12.32
N LEU A 799 -2.46 28.93 12.08
CA LEU A 799 -3.46 29.94 11.69
C LEU A 799 -4.13 29.59 10.34
N PHE A 800 -3.36 29.11 9.36
CA PHE A 800 -3.91 28.67 8.08
C PHE A 800 -4.72 27.36 8.22
N ASP A 801 -4.37 26.45 9.15
CA ASP A 801 -5.25 25.31 9.49
C ASP A 801 -6.56 25.76 10.15
N LYS A 802 -6.52 26.79 11.02
CA LYS A 802 -7.72 27.37 11.65
C LYS A 802 -8.70 27.90 10.59
N LEU A 803 -8.21 28.59 9.55
CA LEU A 803 -9.06 29.06 8.44
C LEU A 803 -9.68 27.91 7.62
N LEU A 804 -8.93 26.83 7.36
CA LEU A 804 -9.46 25.65 6.64
C LEU A 804 -10.55 24.92 7.45
N GLU A 805 -10.40 24.81 8.77
CA GLU A 805 -11.42 24.21 9.64
C GLU A 805 -12.63 25.13 9.84
N LEU A 806 -12.45 26.46 9.85
CA LEU A 806 -13.55 27.44 9.86
C LEU A 806 -14.39 27.35 8.58
N ARG A 807 -13.74 27.32 7.39
CA ARG A 807 -14.41 27.08 6.10
C ARG A 807 -15.17 25.76 6.11
N LYS A 808 -14.56 24.69 6.62
CA LYS A 808 -15.20 23.38 6.76
C LYS A 808 -16.41 23.43 7.70
N ARG A 809 -16.33 24.11 8.85
CA ARG A 809 -17.47 24.27 9.77
C ARG A 809 -18.64 24.98 9.11
N ALA A 810 -18.41 26.14 8.49
CA ALA A 810 -19.45 26.88 7.76
C ALA A 810 -20.04 26.05 6.60
N SER A 811 -19.20 25.25 5.92
CA SER A 811 -19.64 24.31 4.88
C SER A 811 -20.52 23.17 5.40
N GLU A 812 -20.22 22.63 6.59
CA GLU A 812 -21.05 21.62 7.24
C GLU A 812 -22.36 22.21 7.79
N GLU A 813 -22.33 23.46 8.26
CA GLU A 813 -23.46 24.16 8.88
C GLU A 813 -24.49 24.63 7.85
N SER A 814 -24.06 25.20 6.72
CA SER A 814 -24.93 25.56 5.60
C SER A 814 -25.72 24.35 5.07
N VAL A 815 -25.09 23.16 5.01
CA VAL A 815 -25.78 21.92 4.61
C VAL A 815 -26.78 21.45 5.68
N ARG A 816 -26.51 21.65 6.98
CA ARG A 816 -27.48 21.34 8.04
C ARG A 816 -28.70 22.25 7.95
N GLN A 817 -28.51 23.56 7.80
CA GLN A 817 -29.61 24.52 7.64
C GLN A 817 -30.51 24.19 6.43
N GLN A 818 -29.94 23.77 5.30
CA GLN A 818 -30.70 23.27 4.15
C GLN A 818 -31.41 21.92 4.40
N MET A 819 -30.83 21.02 5.20
CA MET A 819 -31.46 19.74 5.58
C MET A 819 -32.46 19.85 6.75
N GLU A 820 -32.53 20.99 7.43
CA GLU A 820 -33.34 21.27 8.62
C GLU A 820 -34.35 22.41 8.37
N MET A 821 -35.00 22.41 7.20
CA MET A 821 -36.16 23.30 6.98
C MET A 821 -37.33 22.93 7.91
N PRO A 822 -38.12 23.91 8.41
CA PRO A 822 -39.28 23.65 9.26
C PRO A 822 -40.40 22.93 8.49
N GLU A 823 -41.06 21.96 9.15
CA GLU A 823 -42.32 21.41 8.65
C GLU A 823 -43.44 22.45 8.82
N SER A 824 -44.03 22.88 7.71
CA SER A 824 -45.03 23.94 7.68
C SER A 824 -46.43 23.44 8.07
N GLY A 825 -46.79 23.60 9.34
CA GLY A 825 -48.17 23.52 9.83
C GLY A 825 -48.63 22.13 10.28
N GLY A 826 -48.85 21.98 11.59
CA GLY A 826 -49.43 20.78 12.19
C GLY A 826 -49.22 20.72 13.70
N ASP A 827 -50.19 21.20 14.47
CA ASP A 827 -50.16 21.08 15.93
C ASP A 827 -50.27 19.61 16.36
N THR A 828 -49.22 19.07 16.98
CA THR A 828 -49.34 18.06 18.04
C THR A 828 -48.03 17.90 18.80
N ALA A 829 -48.03 18.18 20.11
CA ALA A 829 -46.86 17.98 20.94
C ALA A 829 -46.56 16.49 21.13
N SER A 830 -45.39 16.03 20.65
CA SER A 830 -44.84 14.71 20.96
C SER A 830 -43.32 14.72 20.84
N ALA A 831 -42.63 14.31 21.91
CA ALA A 831 -41.18 14.43 22.03
C ALA A 831 -40.43 13.41 21.15
N VAL A 832 -40.09 13.80 19.92
CA VAL A 832 -39.26 12.98 19.02
C VAL A 832 -37.82 12.91 19.57
N PRO A 833 -37.23 11.71 19.74
CA PRO A 833 -35.84 11.60 20.21
C PRO A 833 -34.86 12.18 19.19
N LYS A 834 -33.97 13.08 19.66
CA LYS A 834 -33.01 13.82 18.83
C LYS A 834 -32.21 12.89 17.90
N ARG A 835 -32.54 12.90 16.61
CA ARG A 835 -31.80 12.17 15.57
C ARG A 835 -30.35 12.66 15.55
N LYS A 836 -29.38 11.74 15.52
CA LYS A 836 -27.96 12.12 15.35
C LYS A 836 -27.78 12.77 13.97
N ALA A 837 -27.22 13.98 13.94
CA ALA A 837 -27.01 14.74 12.72
C ALA A 837 -26.26 13.93 11.65
N LYS A 838 -26.72 14.01 10.40
CA LYS A 838 -26.08 13.32 9.27
C LYS A 838 -24.66 13.88 9.07
N ARG A 839 -23.74 13.00 8.69
CA ARG A 839 -22.37 13.40 8.31
C ARG A 839 -22.39 13.95 6.89
N VAL A 840 -22.14 15.26 6.76
CA VAL A 840 -21.96 15.97 5.49
C VAL A 840 -20.82 15.35 4.68
N ARG A 841 -21.03 15.23 3.37
CA ARG A 841 -20.16 14.63 2.37
C ARG A 841 -19.74 15.69 1.33
N VAL A 842 -18.96 15.32 0.31
CA VAL A 842 -18.50 16.27 -0.72
C VAL A 842 -19.62 16.52 -1.75
N GLU A 843 -20.38 15.48 -2.04
CA GLU A 843 -21.55 15.49 -2.92
C GLU A 843 -22.69 16.39 -2.42
N ASP A 844 -22.82 16.63 -1.11
CA ASP A 844 -23.85 17.49 -0.53
C ASP A 844 -23.68 18.98 -0.90
N GLY A 845 -22.52 19.37 -1.45
CA GLY A 845 -22.24 20.75 -1.90
C GLY A 845 -23.08 21.23 -3.07
N CYS A 846 -23.91 20.38 -3.69
CA CYS A 846 -24.92 20.79 -4.67
C CYS A 846 -26.25 21.25 -4.05
N LEU A 847 -26.41 21.14 -2.72
CA LEU A 847 -27.63 21.48 -1.99
C LEU A 847 -27.58 22.87 -1.32
N VAL A 848 -26.50 23.63 -1.54
CA VAL A 848 -26.16 24.87 -0.83
C VAL A 848 -25.63 25.93 -1.79
N ASP A 849 -25.58 27.20 -1.37
CA ASP A 849 -24.81 28.21 -2.10
C ASP A 849 -23.33 27.77 -2.13
N PRO A 850 -22.65 27.82 -3.29
CA PRO A 850 -21.21 27.51 -3.38
C PRO A 850 -20.33 28.47 -2.57
N ARG A 851 -20.87 29.55 -2.00
CA ARG A 851 -20.22 30.52 -1.12
C ARG A 851 -20.64 30.29 0.33
N VAL A 852 -19.68 30.31 1.24
CA VAL A 852 -19.88 30.28 2.69
C VAL A 852 -19.18 31.45 3.35
N THR A 853 -19.83 32.12 4.28
CA THR A 853 -19.19 33.16 5.10
C THR A 853 -18.32 32.51 6.16
N ILE A 854 -17.05 32.92 6.24
CA ILE A 854 -16.15 32.56 7.34
C ILE A 854 -15.79 33.81 8.15
N GLN A 855 -15.78 33.69 9.46
CA GLN A 855 -15.21 34.73 10.31
C GLN A 855 -13.68 34.57 10.32
N LEU A 856 -12.96 35.53 9.75
CA LEU A 856 -11.51 35.62 9.88
C LEU A 856 -11.21 35.98 11.34
N PRO A 857 -10.40 35.19 12.08
CA PRO A 857 -10.05 35.50 13.47
C PRO A 857 -9.21 36.77 13.58
N ASP A 858 -9.20 37.39 14.76
CA ASP A 858 -8.24 38.44 15.08
C ASP A 858 -6.79 37.98 14.85
N LEU A 859 -5.98 38.89 14.32
CA LEU A 859 -4.56 38.67 14.05
C LEU A 859 -3.76 39.88 14.52
N GLU A 860 -3.13 39.74 15.67
CA GLU A 860 -2.07 40.64 16.10
C GLU A 860 -0.76 40.27 15.38
N THR A 861 -0.04 41.29 14.92
CA THR A 861 1.31 41.19 14.37
C THR A 861 2.22 42.23 15.04
N LYS A 862 3.53 42.18 14.78
CA LYS A 862 4.50 43.12 15.38
C LYS A 862 4.33 44.59 14.95
N THR A 863 3.47 44.88 13.97
CA THR A 863 3.30 46.21 13.37
C THR A 863 1.84 46.62 13.23
N GLU A 864 0.92 45.67 13.16
CA GLU A 864 -0.49 45.89 12.79
C GLU A 864 -1.41 44.91 13.54
N TYR A 865 -2.59 45.38 13.94
CA TYR A 865 -3.66 44.55 14.52
C TYR A 865 -4.84 44.46 13.56
N PHE A 866 -5.26 43.25 13.23
CA PHE A 866 -6.42 42.98 12.37
C PHE A 866 -7.58 42.48 13.23
N MET A 867 -8.67 43.25 13.27
CA MET A 867 -9.93 42.83 13.90
C MET A 867 -10.61 41.68 13.15
N SER A 868 -11.27 40.81 13.91
CA SER A 868 -12.13 39.74 13.42
C SER A 868 -13.25 40.27 12.52
N ARG A 869 -13.39 39.71 11.31
CA ARG A 869 -14.40 40.13 10.32
C ARG A 869 -14.91 38.98 9.44
N PRO A 870 -16.12 39.07 8.87
CA PRO A 870 -16.59 38.10 7.88
C PRO A 870 -15.85 38.25 6.54
N ALA A 871 -15.69 37.15 5.82
CA ALA A 871 -15.24 37.09 4.43
C ALA A 871 -15.94 35.93 3.70
N LYS A 872 -16.27 36.07 2.41
CA LYS A 872 -16.79 34.93 1.64
C LYS A 872 -15.65 33.98 1.27
N ALA A 873 -15.90 32.67 1.37
CA ALA A 873 -15.04 31.61 0.85
C ALA A 873 -15.87 30.61 0.04
N LEU A 874 -15.27 29.85 -0.88
CA LEU A 874 -16.02 28.76 -1.53
C LEU A 874 -16.20 27.56 -0.58
N TRP A 875 -17.36 26.93 -0.68
CA TRP A 875 -17.76 25.75 0.09
C TRP A 875 -16.76 24.60 -0.06
N GLY A 876 -16.48 23.89 1.04
CA GLY A 876 -15.66 22.68 0.99
C GLY A 876 -15.43 22.00 2.33
N VAL A 877 -15.77 20.72 2.40
CA VAL A 877 -15.57 19.88 3.60
C VAL A 877 -14.30 19.01 3.58
N THR A 878 -13.59 18.91 2.45
CA THR A 878 -12.37 18.09 2.31
C THR A 878 -11.19 18.79 1.62
N SER A 879 -11.41 19.92 0.94
CA SER A 879 -10.33 20.61 0.21
C SER A 879 -9.28 21.19 1.17
N LYS A 880 -8.01 21.09 0.77
CA LYS A 880 -6.85 21.73 1.43
C LYS A 880 -6.50 23.10 0.88
N GLU A 881 -7.20 23.52 -0.16
CA GLU A 881 -7.09 24.83 -0.79
C GLU A 881 -8.18 25.72 -0.20
N LEU A 882 -7.82 26.94 0.18
CA LEU A 882 -8.76 27.96 0.62
C LEU A 882 -9.07 28.85 -0.58
N TRP A 883 -10.30 28.82 -1.06
CA TRP A 883 -10.78 29.75 -2.06
C TRP A 883 -11.44 30.91 -1.32
N LEU A 884 -10.82 32.10 -1.36
CA LEU A 884 -11.22 33.27 -0.59
C LEU A 884 -11.61 34.40 -1.55
N GLU A 885 -12.59 35.21 -1.16
CA GLU A 885 -13.04 36.39 -1.90
C GLU A 885 -11.90 37.37 -2.20
N LEU A 886 -11.77 37.73 -3.47
CA LEU A 886 -10.77 38.66 -3.99
C LEU A 886 -11.16 40.09 -3.64
N ASN A 887 -10.69 40.56 -2.50
CA ASN A 887 -10.64 41.98 -2.15
C ASN A 887 -9.33 42.32 -1.43
N GLU A 888 -8.97 43.60 -1.45
CA GLU A 888 -7.73 44.10 -0.84
C GLU A 888 -7.62 43.80 0.67
N PRO A 889 -8.65 44.02 1.51
CA PRO A 889 -8.58 43.66 2.93
C PRO A 889 -8.23 42.18 3.18
N ASN A 890 -8.78 41.26 2.36
CA ASN A 890 -8.49 39.83 2.46
C ASN A 890 -7.05 39.50 2.02
N LEU A 891 -6.56 40.15 0.96
CA LEU A 891 -5.16 40.03 0.54
C LEU A 891 -4.20 40.54 1.62
N HIS A 892 -4.50 41.67 2.26
CA HIS A 892 -3.67 42.23 3.33
C HIS A 892 -3.61 41.28 4.54
N TYR A 893 -4.78 40.84 5.03
CA TYR A 893 -4.88 39.87 6.12
C TYR A 893 -4.12 38.56 5.82
N MET A 894 -4.29 37.99 4.62
CA MET A 894 -3.61 36.75 4.25
C MET A 894 -2.08 36.92 4.10
N LYS A 895 -1.61 38.10 3.67
CA LYS A 895 -0.18 38.43 3.62
C LYS A 895 0.40 38.54 5.03
N ALA A 896 -0.26 39.28 5.93
CA ALA A 896 0.11 39.41 7.34
C ALA A 896 0.12 38.04 8.05
N LEU A 897 -0.89 37.20 7.83
CA LEU A 897 -1.01 35.86 8.42
C LEU A 897 0.14 34.93 8.02
N VAL A 898 0.59 34.98 6.77
CA VAL A 898 1.73 34.18 6.29
C VAL A 898 3.06 34.73 6.81
N GLN A 899 3.21 36.05 6.89
CA GLN A 899 4.39 36.69 7.48
C GLN A 899 4.52 36.39 8.98
N HIS A 900 3.46 36.59 9.76
CA HIS A 900 3.47 36.27 11.20
C HIS A 900 3.61 34.76 11.45
N GLY A 901 2.93 33.94 10.63
CA GLY A 901 3.04 32.48 10.67
C GLY A 901 4.43 31.94 10.33
N ALA A 902 5.36 32.75 9.81
CA ALA A 902 6.70 32.31 9.44
C ALA A 902 7.54 31.80 10.63
N GLY A 903 7.37 32.39 11.82
CA GLY A 903 8.09 31.99 13.04
C GLY A 903 7.57 30.71 13.72
N HIS A 904 6.36 30.25 13.37
CA HIS A 904 5.62 29.23 14.14
C HIS A 904 5.11 28.08 13.25
N GLN A 905 5.92 27.63 12.28
CA GLN A 905 5.52 26.59 11.32
C GLN A 905 5.65 25.17 11.89
N GLN A 906 4.67 24.30 11.59
CA GLN A 906 4.77 22.88 11.94
C GLN A 906 5.56 22.08 10.88
N PRO A 907 6.45 21.15 11.30
CA PRO A 907 7.17 20.28 10.37
C PRO A 907 6.22 19.35 9.61
N ARG A 908 6.54 19.10 8.34
CA ARG A 908 5.69 18.37 7.40
C ARG A 908 5.54 16.89 7.78
N LYS A 909 4.44 16.54 8.46
CA LYS A 909 4.07 15.15 8.77
C LYS A 909 4.09 14.29 7.49
N LYS A 910 4.88 13.21 7.50
CA LYS A 910 5.07 12.30 6.35
C LYS A 910 3.70 11.67 6.00
N LYS A 911 3.30 11.71 4.73
CA LYS A 911 1.95 11.31 4.30
C LYS A 911 1.80 9.79 4.29
N GLU A 912 1.30 9.22 5.38
CA GLU A 912 0.90 7.81 5.46
C GLU A 912 -0.05 7.43 4.31
N LYS A 913 0.18 6.27 3.70
CA LYS A 913 -0.77 5.67 2.76
C LYS A 913 -1.92 5.02 3.54
N LYS A 914 -2.86 5.83 4.04
CA LYS A 914 -4.10 5.32 4.66
C LYS A 914 -4.88 4.49 3.64
N GLY A 915 -4.92 3.17 3.84
CA GLY A 915 -5.69 2.25 3.02
C GLY A 915 -7.19 2.51 3.14
N SER A 916 -7.91 2.44 2.02
CA SER A 916 -9.37 2.58 2.01
C SER A 916 -10.03 1.42 2.78
N PRO A 917 -11.03 1.68 3.66
CA PRO A 917 -11.65 0.64 4.47
C PRO A 917 -12.40 -0.38 3.59
N LYS A 918 -11.91 -1.63 3.54
CA LYS A 918 -12.54 -2.72 2.79
C LYS A 918 -13.33 -3.68 3.68
N LYS A 919 -14.36 -4.27 3.07
CA LYS A 919 -15.48 -4.97 3.71
C LYS A 919 -15.04 -6.24 4.46
N SER A 920 -15.74 -6.55 5.56
CA SER A 920 -15.40 -7.64 6.48
C SER A 920 -15.57 -9.05 5.86
N PRO A 921 -14.73 -10.04 6.23
CA PRO A 921 -14.81 -11.39 5.66
C PRO A 921 -16.02 -12.19 6.18
N ARG A 922 -16.89 -12.67 5.28
CA ARG A 922 -17.92 -13.66 5.61
C ARG A 922 -17.31 -15.07 5.67
N LYS A 923 -17.49 -15.76 6.80
CA LYS A 923 -17.14 -17.20 6.97
C LYS A 923 -17.85 -18.05 5.91
N ARG A 924 -17.14 -18.94 5.20
CA ARG A 924 -17.73 -20.10 4.50
C ARG A 924 -17.72 -21.30 5.44
N LEU A 925 -18.90 -21.81 5.82
CA LEU A 925 -18.99 -23.16 6.38
C LEU A 925 -18.69 -24.17 5.26
N LYS A 926 -17.87 -25.18 5.56
CA LYS A 926 -17.86 -26.42 4.78
C LYS A 926 -19.12 -27.22 5.16
N ARG A 927 -19.94 -27.61 4.20
CA ARG A 927 -20.84 -28.76 4.38
C ARG A 927 -20.08 -30.01 3.96
N ILE A 928 -20.02 -30.99 4.86
CA ILE A 928 -19.52 -32.34 4.54
C ILE A 928 -20.66 -33.08 3.85
N GLY A 929 -20.38 -33.74 2.74
CA GLY A 929 -21.26 -34.76 2.17
C GLY A 929 -20.76 -36.13 2.61
N HIS A 930 -21.58 -36.88 3.35
CA HIS A 930 -21.36 -38.31 3.50
C HIS A 930 -21.98 -39.05 2.32
N ILE A 931 -21.26 -40.06 1.81
CA ILE A 931 -21.81 -41.12 0.97
C ILE A 931 -22.41 -42.15 1.93
N GLY A 932 -23.56 -42.73 1.57
CA GLY A 932 -24.30 -43.63 2.45
C GLY A 932 -23.69 -45.03 2.55
N GLY A 933 -23.70 -45.58 3.78
CA GLY A 933 -23.65 -47.02 4.06
C GLY A 933 -25.04 -47.51 4.52
N SER A 934 -25.28 -48.82 4.48
CA SER A 934 -26.61 -49.41 4.66
C SER A 934 -27.08 -49.55 6.13
N SER A 935 -28.40 -49.41 6.29
CA SER A 935 -29.25 -49.87 7.41
C SER A 935 -29.07 -51.35 7.82
N PRO A 936 -29.70 -51.85 8.94
CA PRO A 936 -30.38 -51.15 10.06
C PRO A 936 -30.14 -51.75 11.49
N ALA A 937 -30.80 -51.13 12.49
CA ALA A 937 -31.68 -51.77 13.52
C ALA A 937 -31.30 -51.73 15.03
N LYS A 938 -32.38 -51.64 15.86
CA LYS A 938 -32.50 -51.88 17.33
C LYS A 938 -31.76 -50.87 18.26
N MET A 939 -32.28 -50.46 19.45
CA MET A 939 -33.59 -50.63 20.11
C MET A 939 -33.77 -49.63 21.30
N THR A 940 -34.94 -49.69 21.98
CA THR A 940 -35.19 -49.30 23.40
C THR A 940 -35.05 -47.84 23.86
N ALA A 941 -36.17 -47.14 23.62
CA ALA A 941 -36.81 -46.02 24.33
C ALA A 941 -36.83 -46.00 25.90
N ALA A 942 -37.41 -44.89 26.42
CA ALA A 942 -37.93 -44.64 27.79
C ALA A 942 -36.87 -44.30 28.88
N LYS A 943 -37.13 -43.47 29.92
CA LYS A 943 -38.22 -42.56 30.40
C LYS A 943 -37.54 -41.55 31.40
N SER A 944 -38.11 -40.47 31.96
CA SER A 944 -39.48 -39.94 32.10
C SER A 944 -39.53 -38.42 32.43
N LYS A 945 -40.75 -37.87 32.39
CA LYS A 945 -41.24 -36.47 32.64
C LYS A 945 -40.69 -35.71 33.87
N ALA A 946 -40.82 -34.38 33.81
CA ALA A 946 -40.62 -33.40 34.89
C ALA A 946 -41.91 -33.03 35.67
N LYS A 947 -41.79 -32.26 36.78
CA LYS A 947 -42.81 -31.25 37.19
C LYS A 947 -42.37 -30.24 38.30
N SER A 948 -43.08 -29.10 38.31
CA SER A 948 -43.52 -28.22 39.42
C SER A 948 -42.55 -27.36 40.28
N LYS A 949 -42.88 -26.04 40.34
CA LYS A 949 -42.71 -25.12 41.50
C LYS A 949 -43.70 -25.46 42.64
N PRO A 950 -43.63 -24.81 43.81
CA PRO A 950 -44.58 -23.70 44.07
C PRO A 950 -43.90 -22.39 44.53
N ASP A 951 -44.71 -21.40 44.92
CA ASP A 951 -44.35 -20.03 45.33
C ASP A 951 -44.68 -19.80 46.83
N ASP A 952 -44.17 -18.73 47.47
CA ASP A 952 -45.03 -17.76 48.19
C ASP A 952 -44.33 -16.49 48.77
N GLN A 953 -44.88 -15.33 48.38
CA GLN A 953 -45.36 -14.17 49.17
C GLN A 953 -44.54 -13.30 50.18
N ILE A 954 -44.79 -11.97 50.04
CA ILE A 954 -45.10 -10.92 51.06
C ILE A 954 -44.05 -9.83 51.47
N ASN A 955 -44.41 -8.58 51.04
CA ASN A 955 -44.36 -7.22 51.65
C ASN A 955 -43.08 -6.41 51.99
N ASP A 956 -43.10 -5.15 51.49
CA ASP A 956 -42.99 -3.82 52.14
C ASP A 956 -41.80 -3.41 53.05
N ALA A 957 -41.55 -2.12 53.36
CA ALA A 957 -41.62 -0.85 52.59
C ALA A 957 -40.98 0.31 53.42
N ASP A 958 -40.28 1.23 52.74
CA ASP A 958 -40.04 2.66 53.05
C ASP A 958 -39.47 3.20 54.41
N THR A 959 -38.95 4.44 54.29
CA THR A 959 -38.75 5.52 55.30
C THR A 959 -37.48 5.59 56.17
N PHE A 960 -36.81 6.76 56.06
CA PHE A 960 -35.95 7.39 57.09
C PHE A 960 -36.81 7.97 58.25
N PRO A 961 -36.22 8.29 59.42
CA PRO A 961 -36.04 9.73 59.73
C PRO A 961 -34.75 10.09 60.53
N ASP A 962 -34.62 11.39 60.82
CA ASP A 962 -33.45 12.11 61.38
C ASP A 962 -33.11 11.84 62.87
N THR A 963 -31.86 12.14 63.27
CA THR A 963 -31.57 13.29 64.19
C THR A 963 -30.06 13.58 64.40
N ILE A 964 -29.77 14.80 64.87
CA ILE A 964 -28.45 15.45 65.07
C ILE A 964 -28.40 15.86 66.57
N PRO A 965 -27.26 15.86 67.34
CA PRO A 965 -26.48 17.12 67.50
C PRO A 965 -24.99 17.10 67.97
N TYR A 966 -24.37 18.29 67.85
CA TYR A 966 -23.18 18.86 68.52
C TYR A 966 -21.73 18.56 68.07
N GLY A 967 -21.04 19.61 67.57
CA GLY A 967 -20.06 20.31 68.44
C GLY A 967 -18.75 20.88 67.83
N ASN A 968 -18.77 22.16 67.41
CA ASN A 968 -17.66 23.17 67.44
C ASN A 968 -16.36 22.95 66.59
N GLN A 969 -15.66 23.97 66.04
CA GLN A 969 -15.94 25.39 65.76
C GLN A 969 -14.85 26.02 64.84
N ALA A 970 -15.18 27.12 64.13
CA ALA A 970 -14.30 28.24 63.69
C ALA A 970 -13.14 27.99 62.67
N ASP A 971 -12.79 28.91 61.75
CA ASP A 971 -13.45 30.15 61.26
C ASP A 971 -12.86 30.67 59.90
N GLU A 972 -13.51 31.72 59.35
CA GLU A 972 -13.15 32.61 58.20
C GLU A 972 -13.14 32.02 56.75
N VAL A 973 -13.88 32.48 55.70
CA VAL A 973 -14.38 33.81 55.20
C VAL A 973 -13.33 34.50 54.29
N ASN A 974 -13.56 34.97 53.04
CA ASN A 974 -14.74 35.17 52.14
C ASN A 974 -14.27 35.08 50.63
N SER A 975 -15.01 35.33 49.53
CA SER A 975 -16.41 35.70 49.19
C SER A 975 -16.76 35.43 47.70
N THR A 976 -17.95 34.84 47.45
CA THR A 976 -18.92 35.03 46.32
C THR A 976 -18.53 35.46 44.88
N ASP A 977 -19.00 34.67 43.90
CA ASP A 977 -19.32 35.05 42.51
C ASP A 977 -20.60 35.95 42.38
N LEU A 978 -20.89 36.45 41.17
CA LEU A 978 -22.26 36.68 40.66
C LEU A 978 -22.30 36.61 39.12
N ASP A 979 -23.45 36.20 38.55
CA ASP A 979 -23.66 35.92 37.12
C ASP A 979 -25.09 36.34 36.67
N GLU A 980 -25.41 36.13 35.40
CA GLU A 980 -26.74 36.06 34.77
C GLU A 980 -27.60 37.33 34.52
N SER A 981 -27.40 37.88 33.30
CA SER A 981 -28.41 37.83 32.21
C SER A 981 -29.48 38.93 32.00
N GLN A 982 -30.05 38.89 30.78
CA GLN A 982 -31.27 39.54 30.24
C GLN A 982 -31.25 41.07 30.01
N GLN A 983 -32.10 41.60 29.11
CA GLN A 983 -32.20 41.36 27.66
C GLN A 983 -32.93 42.55 26.99
N ALA A 984 -32.48 42.96 25.80
CA ALA A 984 -33.21 43.71 24.74
C ALA A 984 -34.17 44.88 25.09
N LEU A 985 -33.88 46.07 24.55
CA LEU A 985 -34.89 46.95 23.92
C LEU A 985 -34.21 47.97 22.99
N GLU A 986 -34.67 48.02 21.73
CA GLU A 986 -34.38 49.06 20.73
C GLU A 986 -35.53 50.12 20.77
N PRO A 987 -35.44 51.35 20.18
CA PRO A 987 -35.29 51.50 18.71
C PRO A 987 -34.65 52.83 18.17
N ASP A 988 -34.42 52.86 16.83
CA ASP A 988 -34.62 53.98 15.86
C ASP A 988 -34.10 55.41 16.26
N ARG A 989 -33.15 56.07 15.56
CA ARG A 989 -33.33 56.67 14.21
C ARG A 989 -32.08 57.31 13.58
N GLN A 990 -32.07 57.33 12.23
CA GLN A 990 -31.60 58.42 11.31
C GLN A 990 -30.10 58.80 11.31
N ARG A 991 -29.41 58.72 10.15
CA ARG A 991 -29.17 59.78 9.12
C ARG A 991 -28.33 60.97 9.64
N PHE A 992 -27.38 61.52 8.90
CA PHE A 992 -27.25 61.62 7.43
C PHE A 992 -25.77 61.82 6.99
N ASP A 993 -25.54 61.69 5.67
CA ASP A 993 -24.58 62.43 4.81
C ASP A 993 -23.03 62.40 5.00
N ASP A 994 -22.40 61.89 3.95
CA ASP A 994 -21.44 62.59 3.05
C ASP A 994 -19.89 62.56 3.19
N GLU A 995 -19.32 62.03 2.08
CA GLU A 995 -18.30 62.60 1.19
C GLU A 995 -16.77 62.36 1.33
N HIS A 996 -16.22 61.95 0.18
CA HIS A 996 -14.93 62.25 -0.46
C HIS A 996 -13.58 61.68 0.07
N SER A 997 -12.83 61.12 -0.90
CA SER A 997 -11.34 61.08 -1.12
C SER A 997 -10.37 60.97 0.08
N ASP A 998 -9.34 60.12 0.04
CA ASP A 998 -8.59 59.53 -1.09
C ASP A 998 -8.42 57.99 -1.02
#